data_AF-A0AA36M317-F1
#
_entry.id   AF-A0AA36M317-F1
#
_cell.length_a   1.000
_cell.length_b   1.000
_cell.length_c   1.000
_cell.angle_alpha   90.00
_cell.angle_beta   90.00
_cell.angle_gamma   90.00
#
_symmetry.space_group_name_H-M   'P 1'
#
loop_
_entity.id
_entity.type
_entity.pdbx_description
1 polymer ?
#
loop_
_entity_poly.entity_id
_entity_poly.type
_entity_poly.pdbx_seq_one_letter_code
_entity_poly.pdbx_strand_id
1 'polypeptide(L)'
;MKSNKYAEIPNLVQVIGCIFKNPKLLERDDKYKFNEQDFYDEFHQLVFGCMYNLWQLGAKEITLPAIEDYLTQRPKALATYKTNKGPEFILKAAEMANVNTFDYYYNRMKKMSLLRAYEEMGMDLTWLYNPDEVMDMKRKQAQEDWLDNATLADIYNKINDKIDSIKLQYVENVTDGGCQIGEGIDEFLESLKETPAVGYPLYGDYINTVTRGARLGKFFLRSAATGVGKTRSMIADCCYIGCDQMYNIFENKWITIGKGQESLYIATEQDLQECQSMCISFIAGVDEEHILKGCAEPTFDIFELVRKVKSRELECDYQLPQAIQYVAQYFGYAPSERVDETPTSIDADLQYLENYDRISNIEISTQIVELKTYDGGFLKNLPHPKIQAWIKEGITQEVMDYHDICYDPKNGGIVIPHYDIDHRLVGIRERTLIKENEIFATVQVLTNRGIKPEDIGIYIASTMDNVSKPAAFGEENMKRGARMLMSHVAANDDILVIVDADCDGFTSSALLINYLSDVFPAFVENHLHWFIHGGKQHGLSDCLDEAMNYKLVICPDSSSNDYDYHDALSEQGIDVLVLDHHEADHISENACIINNQMSDYPNKELSGVGVTWQFCRYLDSLGGNTYANDYLDLVALGNMADMMSMTSIETKSLIFEGFKDKNITNPFIFEMSEKNSFSLNKADYKPSVDNHLKISPMGAAFFIAPFVNAMVRSGTMEEKTLLFYSMLKTKAFEMIPSNKRGHKPGDMERLVDQAIRTCTNVKNRQTRAQDAGVEHLEHLIVENNMLEHKVLLFLLEPGEIDRNIAGLIANKFMAKYQRPVCILTKVTDNETGHVSYQGSARGYGADMMFKDMCAEAGALFAEGHQGAFGLGLDVGYPNDENQAEVAGDGLYQFIERTDEALKDMSGEPTYFVDYIWDASAVDGEKILEIANMNDYWGKDIDRAMVLIKNITVDSDTFKVMKSNTLKYSLPGVDIIQFGGTDEEVEMFGTGVHTINAVCKCAANEWNWQIDPQLIMVDYELVDKEPTVLDWGF
;
A
#
# COMPACT_ATOMS: atom_id res chain seq x y z
N MET A 1 39.55 29.05 -26.67
CA MET A 1 38.42 28.45 -25.94
C MET A 1 38.32 27.01 -26.38
N LYS A 2 38.37 26.03 -25.46
CA LYS A 2 38.01 24.65 -25.80
C LYS A 2 36.55 24.68 -26.28
N SER A 3 36.29 24.13 -27.45
CA SER A 3 34.93 23.88 -27.91
C SER A 3 34.30 22.86 -26.96
N ASN A 4 33.40 23.28 -26.08
CA ASN A 4 32.59 22.35 -25.30
C ASN A 4 31.41 21.89 -26.16
N LYS A 5 31.36 20.61 -26.48
CA LYS A 5 30.36 20.03 -27.40
C LYS A 5 28.94 20.03 -26.82
N TYR A 6 28.79 20.18 -25.50
CA TYR A 6 27.51 20.33 -24.81
C TYR A 6 27.09 21.81 -24.61
N ALA A 7 27.69 22.73 -25.38
CA ALA A 7 27.29 24.14 -25.41
C ALA A 7 26.18 24.38 -26.44
N GLU A 8 24.94 24.04 -26.10
CA GLU A 8 23.76 24.30 -26.94
C GLU A 8 23.31 25.77 -26.87
N ILE A 9 24.07 26.65 -27.53
CA ILE A 9 23.83 28.11 -27.57
C ILE A 9 22.38 28.47 -27.95
N PRO A 10 21.71 27.83 -28.93
CA PRO A 10 20.33 28.18 -29.28
C PRO A 10 19.35 28.06 -28.10
N ASN A 11 19.53 27.06 -27.24
CA ASN A 11 18.65 26.83 -26.08
C ASN A 11 18.91 27.86 -24.98
N LEU A 12 20.16 28.26 -24.77
CA LEU A 12 20.52 29.35 -23.86
C LEU A 12 19.90 30.68 -24.28
N VAL A 13 19.94 30.98 -25.58
CA VAL A 13 19.35 32.20 -26.15
C VAL A 13 17.83 32.23 -25.93
N GLN A 14 17.14 31.08 -26.05
CA GLN A 14 15.71 30.95 -25.75
C GLN A 14 15.41 31.27 -24.27
N VAL A 15 16.20 30.71 -23.34
CA VAL A 15 16.06 30.96 -21.91
C VAL A 15 16.27 32.44 -21.57
N ILE A 16 17.36 33.06 -22.06
CA ILE A 16 17.66 34.48 -21.84
C ILE A 16 16.55 35.37 -22.41
N GLY A 17 16.07 35.08 -23.62
CA GLY A 17 15.00 35.85 -24.26
C GLY A 17 13.66 35.73 -23.54
N CYS A 18 13.32 34.54 -23.00
CA CYS A 18 12.10 34.34 -22.21
C CYS A 18 12.16 35.11 -20.90
N ILE A 19 13.31 35.13 -20.22
CA ILE A 19 13.50 35.86 -18.96
C ILE A 19 13.44 37.37 -19.18
N PHE A 20 14.01 37.86 -20.29
CA PHE A 20 13.85 39.27 -20.67
C PHE A 20 12.39 39.65 -20.95
N LYS A 21 11.63 38.77 -21.63
CA LYS A 21 10.19 38.98 -21.92
C LYS A 21 9.29 38.86 -20.68
N ASN A 22 9.62 37.93 -19.77
CA ASN A 22 8.83 37.65 -18.58
C ASN A 22 9.75 37.37 -17.38
N PRO A 23 10.26 38.41 -16.71
CA PRO A 23 11.17 38.26 -15.57
C PRO A 23 10.57 37.53 -14.37
N LYS A 24 9.23 37.43 -14.25
CA LYS A 24 8.55 36.67 -13.19
C LYS A 24 8.90 35.17 -13.19
N LEU A 25 9.45 34.66 -14.29
CA LEU A 25 10.01 33.31 -14.33
C LEU A 25 11.14 33.12 -13.29
N LEU A 26 11.77 34.20 -12.83
CA LEU A 26 12.78 34.18 -11.76
C LEU A 26 12.19 34.12 -10.34
N GLU A 27 10.87 34.26 -10.16
CA GLU A 27 10.22 34.14 -8.83
C GLU A 27 9.82 32.70 -8.48
N ARG A 28 9.84 31.80 -9.47
CA ARG A 28 9.47 30.39 -9.29
C ARG A 28 10.67 29.56 -8.82
N ASP A 29 11.26 29.91 -7.68
CA ASP A 29 12.42 29.22 -7.09
C ASP A 29 12.13 27.76 -6.70
N ASP A 30 10.84 27.42 -6.57
CA ASP A 30 10.32 26.05 -6.43
C ASP A 30 10.51 25.21 -7.70
N LYS A 31 10.47 25.85 -8.88
CA LYS A 31 10.48 25.18 -10.19
C LYS A 31 11.76 25.41 -10.99
N TYR A 32 12.34 26.61 -10.95
CA TYR A 32 13.51 26.99 -11.74
C TYR A 32 14.65 27.46 -10.83
N LYS A 33 15.74 26.69 -10.81
CA LYS A 33 16.98 27.04 -10.11
C LYS A 33 18.10 27.29 -11.12
N PHE A 34 18.69 28.48 -11.06
CA PHE A 34 19.76 28.91 -11.95
C PHE A 34 21.10 28.95 -11.22
N ASN A 35 22.13 28.40 -11.86
CA ASN A 35 23.50 28.44 -11.40
C ASN A 35 24.36 29.17 -12.46
N GLU A 36 25.47 29.76 -12.05
CA GLU A 36 26.39 30.46 -12.96
C GLU A 36 26.89 29.56 -14.11
N GLN A 37 27.12 28.28 -13.81
CA GLN A 37 27.58 27.25 -14.76
C GLN A 37 26.52 26.84 -15.80
N ASP A 38 25.27 27.26 -15.63
CA ASP A 38 24.22 27.00 -16.62
C ASP A 38 24.50 27.73 -17.94
N PHE A 39 25.23 28.86 -17.86
CA PHE A 39 25.61 29.68 -19.00
C PHE A 39 27.06 29.42 -19.40
N TYR A 40 27.25 29.11 -20.68
CA TYR A 40 28.50 28.55 -21.21
C TYR A 40 29.67 29.54 -21.25
N ASP A 41 29.44 30.81 -21.58
CA ASP A 41 30.50 31.81 -21.69
C ASP A 41 30.25 33.04 -20.80
N GLU A 42 31.32 33.82 -20.63
CA GLU A 42 31.34 35.04 -19.79
C GLU A 42 30.31 36.08 -20.25
N PHE A 43 29.95 36.11 -21.53
CA PHE A 43 28.97 37.07 -22.05
C PHE A 43 27.54 36.66 -21.68
N HIS A 44 27.17 35.40 -21.83
CA HIS A 44 25.84 34.90 -21.44
C HIS A 44 25.64 34.95 -19.92
N GLN A 45 26.68 34.60 -19.13
CA GLN A 45 26.68 34.74 -17.67
C GLN A 45 26.44 36.18 -17.26
N LEU A 46 27.15 37.12 -17.90
CA LEU A 46 26.98 38.55 -17.66
C LEU A 46 25.56 39.03 -17.98
N VAL A 47 25.04 38.69 -19.16
CA VAL A 47 23.71 39.14 -19.61
C VAL A 47 22.62 38.62 -18.66
N PHE A 48 22.59 37.32 -18.40
CA PHE A 48 21.64 36.73 -17.47
C PHE A 48 21.82 37.27 -16.05
N GLY A 49 23.05 37.31 -15.55
CA GLY A 49 23.35 37.79 -14.19
C GLY A 49 22.94 39.24 -13.98
N CYS A 50 23.00 40.09 -15.00
CA CYS A 50 22.46 41.45 -14.90
C CYS A 50 20.93 41.47 -14.77
N MET A 51 20.22 40.67 -15.59
CA MET A 51 18.75 40.57 -15.51
C MET A 51 18.30 40.00 -14.16
N TYR A 52 18.97 38.95 -13.68
CA TYR A 52 18.70 38.32 -12.39
C TYR A 52 18.88 39.32 -11.24
N ASN A 53 20.01 40.01 -11.20
CA ASN A 53 20.27 40.96 -10.13
C ASN A 53 19.35 42.18 -10.17
N LEU A 54 19.01 42.69 -11.36
CA LEU A 54 18.05 43.78 -11.50
C LEU A 54 16.67 43.39 -10.96
N TRP A 55 16.23 42.16 -11.21
CA TRP A 55 15.00 41.61 -10.66
C TRP A 55 15.05 41.50 -9.13
N GLN A 56 16.13 40.95 -8.58
CA GLN A 56 16.35 40.84 -7.14
C GLN A 56 16.40 42.21 -6.44
N LEU A 57 16.84 43.26 -7.14
CA LEU A 57 16.80 44.64 -6.66
C LEU A 57 15.41 45.30 -6.76
N GLY A 58 14.37 44.55 -7.14
CA GLY A 58 12.97 44.97 -7.17
C GLY A 58 12.51 45.64 -8.47
N ALA A 59 13.24 45.47 -9.58
CA ALA A 59 12.79 45.95 -10.88
C ALA A 59 11.52 45.23 -11.32
N LYS A 60 10.47 45.96 -11.70
CA LYS A 60 9.20 45.35 -12.19
C LYS A 60 9.25 44.87 -13.63
N GLU A 61 10.17 45.42 -14.41
CA GLU A 61 10.45 45.06 -15.80
C GLU A 61 11.95 45.18 -16.06
N ILE A 62 12.49 44.35 -16.93
CA ILE A 62 13.89 44.41 -17.35
C ILE A 62 13.96 45.12 -18.70
N THR A 63 14.63 46.26 -18.75
CA THR A 63 14.77 47.08 -19.97
C THR A 63 16.24 47.25 -20.35
N LEU A 64 16.53 47.46 -21.64
CA LEU A 64 17.90 47.69 -22.09
C LEU A 64 18.59 48.88 -21.40
N PRO A 65 17.93 50.04 -21.20
CA PRO A 65 18.52 51.14 -20.44
C PRO A 65 18.86 50.75 -19.00
N ALA A 66 17.98 49.98 -18.33
CA ALA A 66 18.25 49.52 -16.96
C ALA A 66 19.47 48.58 -16.88
N ILE A 67 19.67 47.72 -17.88
CA ILE A 67 20.85 46.85 -17.98
C ILE A 67 22.12 47.69 -18.20
N GLU A 68 22.08 48.69 -19.09
CA GLU A 68 23.23 49.57 -19.34
C GLU A 68 23.59 50.44 -18.12
N ASP A 69 22.59 50.99 -17.43
CA ASP A 69 22.78 51.76 -16.20
C ASP A 69 23.38 50.89 -15.10
N TYR A 70 22.89 49.66 -14.92
CA TYR A 70 23.42 48.68 -13.96
C TYR A 70 24.88 48.31 -14.24
N LEU A 71 25.27 48.27 -15.51
CA LEU A 71 26.63 47.97 -15.95
C LEU A 71 27.59 49.16 -15.87
N THR A 72 27.09 50.40 -15.78
CA THR A 72 27.92 51.62 -15.69
C THR A 72 28.82 51.61 -14.45
N GLN A 73 28.40 50.96 -13.37
CA GLN A 73 29.19 50.78 -12.15
C GLN A 73 30.23 49.65 -12.27
N ARG A 74 30.26 48.90 -13.38
CA ARG A 74 31.13 47.73 -13.63
C ARG A 74 31.87 47.87 -14.98
N PRO A 75 32.97 48.65 -15.06
CA PRO A 75 33.60 49.02 -16.32
C PRO A 75 34.07 47.83 -17.19
N LYS A 76 34.52 46.74 -16.57
CA LYS A 76 34.92 45.51 -17.27
C LYS A 76 33.72 44.80 -17.90
N ALA A 77 32.63 44.64 -17.15
CA ALA A 77 31.41 44.02 -17.62
C ALA A 77 30.74 44.87 -18.72
N LEU A 78 30.72 46.20 -18.57
CA LEU A 78 30.22 47.10 -19.60
C LEU A 78 31.02 47.02 -20.91
N ALA A 79 32.34 46.86 -20.82
CA ALA A 79 33.19 46.65 -22.00
C ALA A 79 32.84 45.34 -22.71
N THR A 80 32.75 44.22 -21.98
CA THR A 80 32.35 42.91 -22.52
C THR A 80 30.95 42.95 -23.16
N TYR A 81 29.99 43.60 -22.51
CA TYR A 81 28.63 43.79 -23.02
C TYR A 81 28.59 44.60 -24.33
N LYS A 82 29.35 45.69 -24.42
CA LYS A 82 29.44 46.52 -25.64
C LYS A 82 30.18 45.82 -26.78
N THR A 83 31.29 45.15 -26.49
CA THR A 83 32.08 44.41 -27.51
C THR A 83 31.26 43.30 -28.17
N ASN A 84 30.37 42.65 -27.41
CA ASN A 84 29.52 41.57 -27.91
C ASN A 84 28.14 42.03 -28.42
N LYS A 85 27.92 43.34 -28.61
CA LYS A 85 26.64 43.91 -29.09
C LYS A 85 25.45 43.46 -28.21
N GLY A 86 25.60 43.63 -26.90
CA GLY A 86 24.62 43.23 -25.88
C GLY A 86 23.17 43.63 -26.16
N PRO A 87 22.89 44.90 -26.51
CA PRO A 87 21.52 45.34 -26.82
C PRO A 87 20.91 44.59 -28.01
N GLU A 88 21.66 44.43 -29.10
CA GLU A 88 21.21 43.71 -30.28
C GLU A 88 21.03 42.22 -30.02
N PHE A 89 21.90 41.62 -29.19
CA PHE A 89 21.78 40.23 -28.77
C PHE A 89 20.49 39.99 -27.98
N ILE A 90 20.21 40.82 -26.96
CA ILE A 90 19.03 40.67 -26.10
C ILE A 90 17.75 40.84 -26.90
N LEU A 91 17.67 41.83 -27.80
CA LEU A 91 16.49 42.02 -28.65
C LEU A 91 16.26 40.82 -29.56
N LYS A 92 17.33 40.31 -30.19
CA LYS A 92 17.23 39.12 -31.05
C LYS A 92 16.85 37.86 -30.26
N ALA A 93 17.41 37.69 -29.06
CA ALA A 93 17.05 36.60 -28.16
C ALA A 93 15.58 36.68 -27.76
N ALA A 94 15.10 37.88 -27.41
CA ALA A 94 13.70 38.13 -27.10
C ALA A 94 12.80 37.83 -28.30
N GLU A 95 13.13 38.30 -29.51
CA GLU A 95 12.35 38.00 -30.73
C GLU A 95 12.21 36.51 -30.99
N MET A 96 13.29 35.75 -30.82
CA MET A 96 13.30 34.30 -31.02
C MET A 96 12.59 33.52 -29.90
N ALA A 97 12.46 34.12 -28.71
CA ALA A 97 11.97 33.45 -27.52
C ALA A 97 10.44 33.29 -27.47
N ASN A 98 9.99 32.08 -27.11
CA ASN A 98 8.58 31.79 -26.79
C ASN A 98 8.46 31.35 -25.32
N VAL A 99 7.76 32.15 -24.52
CA VAL A 99 7.58 31.92 -23.07
C VAL A 99 6.86 30.59 -22.80
N ASN A 100 5.99 30.13 -23.71
CA ASN A 100 5.26 28.86 -23.54
C ASN A 100 6.15 27.62 -23.67
N THR A 101 7.33 27.74 -24.28
CA THR A 101 8.30 26.64 -24.43
C THR A 101 9.47 26.77 -23.45
N PHE A 102 9.37 27.67 -22.47
CA PHE A 102 10.43 27.91 -21.49
C PHE A 102 10.82 26.66 -20.71
N ASP A 103 9.85 25.86 -20.27
CA ASP A 103 10.08 24.61 -19.53
C ASP A 103 10.99 23.64 -20.30
N TYR A 104 10.76 23.50 -21.61
CA TYR A 104 11.57 22.63 -22.45
C TYR A 104 13.02 23.12 -22.53
N TYR A 105 13.22 24.39 -22.88
CA TYR A 105 14.55 24.96 -23.06
C TYR A 105 15.32 25.08 -21.73
N TYR A 106 14.64 25.38 -20.63
CA TYR A 106 15.22 25.37 -19.30
C TYR A 106 15.72 23.97 -18.92
N ASN A 107 14.87 22.94 -19.05
CA ASN A 107 15.26 21.56 -18.74
C ASN A 107 16.41 21.08 -19.62
N ARG A 108 16.37 21.40 -20.92
CA ARG A 108 17.45 21.07 -21.87
C ARG A 108 18.76 21.75 -21.48
N MET A 109 18.73 23.03 -21.10
CA MET A 109 19.89 23.75 -20.56
C MET A 109 20.46 23.07 -19.32
N LYS A 110 19.62 22.67 -18.35
CA LYS A 110 20.10 22.00 -17.12
C LYS A 110 20.76 20.67 -17.40
N LYS A 111 20.19 19.85 -18.31
CA LYS A 111 20.78 18.58 -18.74
C LYS A 111 22.16 18.79 -19.36
N MET A 112 22.28 19.77 -20.26
CA MET A 112 23.58 20.13 -20.86
C MET A 112 24.58 20.63 -19.81
N SER A 113 24.12 21.37 -18.81
CA SER A 113 24.97 21.88 -17.73
C SER A 113 25.54 20.75 -16.86
N LEU A 114 24.73 19.72 -16.57
CA LEU A 114 25.19 18.51 -15.90
C LEU A 114 26.24 17.75 -16.73
N LEU A 115 26.00 17.57 -18.03
CA LEU A 115 26.96 16.90 -18.92
C LEU A 115 28.28 17.68 -19.02
N ARG A 116 28.24 19.02 -19.07
CA ARG A 116 29.44 19.86 -19.02
C ARG A 116 30.21 19.70 -17.72
N ALA A 117 29.54 19.65 -16.57
CA ALA A 117 30.19 19.48 -15.28
C ALA A 117 31.02 18.19 -15.21
N TYR A 118 30.46 17.07 -15.69
CA TYR A 118 31.18 15.80 -15.76
C TYR A 118 32.32 15.81 -16.80
N GLU A 119 32.13 16.45 -17.95
CA GLU A 119 33.20 16.61 -18.96
C GLU A 119 34.36 17.48 -18.44
N GLU A 120 34.07 18.53 -17.68
CA GLU A 120 35.09 19.37 -17.01
C GLU A 120 35.90 18.58 -15.97
N MET A 121 35.28 17.59 -15.33
CA MET A 121 35.96 16.62 -14.46
C MET A 121 36.77 15.56 -15.24
N GLY A 122 36.74 15.62 -16.58
CA GLY A 122 37.51 14.74 -17.45
C GLY A 122 36.81 13.44 -17.84
N MET A 123 35.49 13.30 -17.61
CA MET A 123 34.73 12.12 -18.01
C MET A 123 34.29 12.19 -19.47
N ASP A 124 34.54 11.13 -20.25
CA ASP A 124 33.97 10.99 -21.59
C ASP A 124 32.54 10.44 -21.52
N LEU A 125 31.58 11.25 -21.97
CA LEU A 125 30.15 10.94 -21.97
C LEU A 125 29.58 10.69 -23.37
N THR A 126 30.41 10.54 -24.41
CA THR A 126 29.95 10.26 -25.79
C THR A 126 29.13 8.96 -25.91
N TRP A 127 29.38 7.99 -25.02
CA TRP A 127 28.58 6.77 -24.92
C TRP A 127 27.14 7.05 -24.47
N LEU A 128 26.92 8.11 -23.70
CA LEU A 128 25.62 8.52 -23.19
C LEU A 128 24.92 9.45 -24.18
N TYR A 129 25.59 10.55 -24.55
CA TYR A 129 25.10 11.53 -25.52
C TYR A 129 26.28 12.11 -26.32
N ASN A 130 26.24 11.95 -27.64
CA ASN A 130 27.25 12.49 -28.55
C ASN A 130 26.63 13.53 -29.52
N PRO A 131 26.74 14.84 -29.23
CA PRO A 131 26.18 15.89 -30.09
C PRO A 131 26.86 15.96 -31.47
N ASP A 132 28.11 15.50 -31.55
CA ASP A 132 28.93 15.49 -32.76
C ASP A 132 28.73 14.21 -33.61
N GLU A 133 27.78 13.33 -33.27
CA GLU A 133 27.46 12.15 -34.09
C GLU A 133 26.85 12.61 -35.44
N VAL A 134 27.49 12.24 -36.54
CA VAL A 134 27.08 12.61 -37.91
C VAL A 134 26.96 11.40 -38.83
N MET A 135 27.46 10.23 -38.42
CA MET A 135 27.52 9.03 -39.26
C MET A 135 26.35 8.09 -39.01
N ASP A 136 25.88 8.00 -37.76
CA ASP A 136 24.72 7.19 -37.38
C ASP A 136 23.53 8.06 -36.93
N MET A 137 22.71 8.43 -37.91
CA MET A 137 21.50 9.24 -37.69
C MET A 137 20.47 8.55 -36.78
N LYS A 138 20.41 7.22 -36.77
CA LYS A 138 19.46 6.48 -35.91
C LYS A 138 19.91 6.51 -34.46
N ARG A 139 21.20 6.31 -34.23
CA ARG A 139 21.80 6.42 -32.89
C ARG A 139 21.70 7.84 -32.36
N LYS A 140 21.96 8.86 -33.19
CA LYS A 140 21.79 10.26 -32.82
C LYS A 140 20.34 10.55 -32.39
N GLN A 141 19.36 10.15 -33.21
CA GLN A 141 17.95 10.36 -32.88
C GLN A 141 17.56 9.65 -31.58
N ALA A 142 17.99 8.40 -31.38
CA ALA A 142 17.70 7.66 -30.15
C ALA A 142 18.32 8.30 -28.90
N GLN A 143 19.53 8.87 -29.02
CA GLN A 143 20.17 9.60 -27.92
C GLN A 143 19.46 10.93 -27.63
N GLU A 144 18.99 11.64 -28.66
CA GLU A 144 18.18 12.86 -28.52
C GLU A 144 16.84 12.57 -27.85
N ASP A 145 16.12 11.56 -28.35
CA ASP A 145 14.82 11.14 -27.80
C ASP A 145 14.96 10.69 -26.35
N TRP A 146 16.01 9.93 -26.03
CA TRP A 146 16.29 9.54 -24.66
C TRP A 146 16.59 10.75 -23.78
N LEU A 147 17.46 11.66 -24.24
CA LEU A 147 17.86 12.81 -23.44
C LEU A 147 16.70 13.78 -23.21
N ASP A 148 15.81 13.97 -24.17
CA ASP A 148 14.61 14.81 -24.02
C ASP A 148 13.63 14.24 -22.99
N ASN A 149 13.50 12.91 -22.92
CA ASN A 149 12.60 12.23 -21.98
C ASN A 149 13.24 11.91 -20.61
N ALA A 150 14.56 11.88 -20.49
CA ALA A 150 15.26 11.60 -19.23
C ALA A 150 15.18 12.76 -18.23
N THR A 151 15.11 12.46 -16.93
CA THR A 151 15.27 13.46 -15.87
C THR A 151 16.75 13.71 -15.55
N LEU A 152 17.07 14.76 -14.77
CA LEU A 152 18.44 14.98 -14.29
C LEU A 152 18.94 13.81 -13.41
N ALA A 153 18.04 13.19 -12.64
CA ALA A 153 18.35 12.03 -11.81
C ALA A 153 18.68 10.80 -12.66
N ASP A 154 17.95 10.57 -13.76
CA ASP A 154 18.22 9.45 -14.67
C ASP A 154 19.60 9.57 -15.32
N ILE A 155 19.98 10.78 -15.75
CA ILE A 155 21.31 11.05 -16.30
C ILE A 155 22.39 10.79 -15.25
N TYR A 156 22.19 11.30 -14.03
CA TYR A 156 23.11 11.09 -12.90
C TYR A 156 23.29 9.61 -12.56
N ASN A 157 22.20 8.88 -12.36
CA ASN A 157 22.21 7.46 -12.01
C ASN A 157 22.90 6.63 -13.09
N LYS A 158 22.61 6.89 -14.36
CA LYS A 158 23.22 6.15 -15.48
C LYS A 158 24.74 6.33 -15.58
N ILE A 159 25.23 7.52 -15.20
CA ILE A 159 26.67 7.78 -15.10
C ILE A 159 27.26 7.04 -13.88
N ASN A 160 26.57 7.05 -12.73
CA ASN A 160 27.01 6.32 -11.54
C ASN A 160 27.05 4.81 -11.73
N ASP A 161 26.02 4.21 -12.34
CA ASP A 161 26.00 2.77 -12.65
C ASP A 161 27.19 2.37 -13.51
N LYS A 162 27.58 3.23 -14.46
CA LYS A 162 28.77 3.04 -15.28
C LYS A 162 30.03 3.08 -14.41
N ILE A 163 30.14 4.06 -13.51
CA ILE A 163 31.27 4.18 -12.58
C ILE A 163 31.34 2.95 -11.66
N ASP A 164 30.22 2.49 -11.12
CA ASP A 164 30.15 1.37 -10.21
C ASP A 164 30.44 0.05 -10.94
N SER A 165 30.02 -0.11 -12.19
CA SER A 165 30.42 -1.23 -13.03
C SER A 165 31.94 -1.27 -13.27
N ILE A 166 32.58 -0.11 -13.43
CA ILE A 166 34.05 -0.01 -13.57
C ILE A 166 34.73 -0.34 -12.25
N LYS A 167 34.18 0.11 -11.11
CA LYS A 167 34.68 -0.26 -9.77
C LYS A 167 34.62 -1.77 -9.57
N LEU A 168 33.48 -2.40 -9.86
CA LEU A 168 33.29 -3.85 -9.79
C LEU A 168 34.25 -4.62 -10.71
N GLN A 169 34.57 -4.05 -11.88
CA GLN A 169 35.39 -4.73 -12.88
C GLN A 169 36.90 -4.61 -12.65
N TYR A 170 37.39 -3.51 -12.08
CA TYR A 170 38.83 -3.20 -12.03
C TYR A 170 39.37 -2.84 -10.65
N VAL A 171 38.52 -2.53 -9.68
CA VAL A 171 38.94 -2.34 -8.28
C VAL A 171 38.91 -3.70 -7.60
N GLU A 172 39.86 -4.56 -7.97
CA GLU A 172 40.24 -5.70 -7.13
C GLU A 172 40.98 -5.13 -5.91
N ASN A 173 40.44 -5.40 -4.72
CA ASN A 173 40.82 -4.92 -3.38
C ASN A 173 40.07 -3.68 -2.85
N VAL A 174 38.74 -3.77 -2.78
CA VAL A 174 38.12 -3.59 -1.46
C VAL A 174 38.06 -5.00 -0.87
N THR A 175 38.73 -5.24 0.25
CA THR A 175 39.09 -6.56 0.78
C THR A 175 37.88 -7.46 1.05
N ASP A 176 37.46 -8.24 0.07
CA ASP A 176 36.74 -9.50 0.29
C ASP A 176 37.76 -10.65 0.29
N GLY A 177 38.42 -10.79 1.44
CA GLY A 177 38.92 -12.10 1.83
C GLY A 177 37.72 -12.95 2.18
N GLY A 178 37.22 -13.74 1.23
CA GLY A 178 36.30 -14.82 1.53
C GLY A 178 37.04 -15.92 2.27
N CYS A 179 36.89 -15.97 3.59
CA CYS A 179 37.18 -17.17 4.38
C CYS A 179 35.89 -17.96 4.57
N GLN A 180 35.99 -19.26 4.82
CA GLN A 180 34.82 -19.96 5.34
C GLN A 180 34.56 -19.40 6.75
N ILE A 181 33.31 -19.12 7.14
CA ILE A 181 33.04 -18.49 8.46
C ILE A 181 33.57 -19.32 9.64
N GLY A 182 33.76 -20.64 9.43
CA GLY A 182 34.33 -21.58 10.38
C GLY A 182 35.86 -21.65 10.39
N GLU A 183 36.55 -20.99 9.46
CA GLU A 183 38.01 -21.05 9.34
C GLU A 183 38.66 -20.34 10.54
N GLY A 184 39.33 -21.12 11.40
CA GLY A 184 39.90 -20.62 12.66
C GLY A 184 38.87 -20.32 13.76
N ILE A 185 37.62 -20.79 13.65
CA ILE A 185 36.54 -20.45 14.59
C ILE A 185 36.83 -20.97 16.01
N ASP A 186 37.38 -22.18 16.16
CA ASP A 186 37.66 -22.74 17.48
C ASP A 186 38.79 -21.97 18.18
N GLU A 187 39.84 -21.58 17.44
CA GLU A 187 40.94 -20.75 17.95
C GLU A 187 40.45 -19.34 18.32
N PHE A 188 39.55 -18.78 17.51
CA PHE A 188 38.90 -17.51 17.79
C PHE A 188 37.98 -17.59 19.02
N LEU A 189 37.15 -18.63 19.15
CA LEU A 189 36.28 -18.85 20.31
C LEU A 189 37.10 -19.06 21.59
N GLU A 190 38.23 -19.74 21.52
CA GLU A 190 39.17 -19.88 22.63
C GLU A 190 39.81 -18.53 22.98
N SER A 191 40.20 -17.73 21.98
CA SER A 191 40.74 -16.37 22.20
C SER A 191 39.72 -15.43 22.87
N LEU A 192 38.42 -15.60 22.59
CA LEU A 192 37.33 -14.83 23.20
C LEU A 192 37.06 -15.22 24.66
N LYS A 193 37.44 -16.44 25.07
CA LYS A 193 37.40 -16.85 26.49
C LYS A 193 38.51 -16.17 27.29
N GLU A 194 39.66 -15.92 26.68
CA GLU A 194 40.80 -15.24 27.32
C GLU A 194 40.70 -13.72 27.25
N THR A 195 40.24 -13.18 26.12
CA THR A 195 40.07 -11.73 25.87
C THR A 195 38.70 -11.47 25.24
N PRO A 196 37.63 -11.29 26.04
CA PRO A 196 36.30 -11.02 25.54
C PRO A 196 36.28 -9.75 24.69
N ALA A 197 35.68 -9.82 23.50
CA ALA A 197 35.52 -8.67 22.61
C ALA A 197 34.40 -7.74 23.11
N VAL A 198 34.65 -7.04 24.21
CA VAL A 198 33.76 -6.05 24.84
C VAL A 198 34.49 -4.70 24.90
N GLY A 199 33.79 -3.65 24.49
CA GLY A 199 34.27 -2.27 24.50
C GLY A 199 33.68 -1.44 25.63
N TYR A 200 33.98 -0.15 25.65
CA TYR A 200 33.39 0.77 26.63
C TYR A 200 31.87 0.87 26.45
N PRO A 201 31.06 0.95 27.53
CA PRO A 201 29.62 1.06 27.39
C PRO A 201 29.22 2.30 26.57
N LEU A 202 28.31 2.11 25.61
CA LEU A 202 27.58 3.16 24.89
C LEU A 202 26.26 3.46 25.60
N TYR A 203 25.60 4.55 25.23
CA TYR A 203 24.30 4.90 25.79
C TYR A 203 23.21 3.95 25.28
N GLY A 204 22.54 3.27 26.23
CA GLY A 204 21.42 2.36 26.02
C GLY A 204 21.80 0.87 26.10
N ASP A 205 21.07 0.11 26.92
CA ASP A 205 21.34 -1.32 27.17
C ASP A 205 21.19 -2.18 25.91
N TYR A 206 20.21 -1.87 25.07
CA TYR A 206 20.03 -2.55 23.78
C TYR A 206 21.21 -2.28 22.83
N ILE A 207 21.69 -1.03 22.78
CA ILE A 207 22.87 -0.68 21.96
C ILE A 207 24.10 -1.41 22.49
N ASN A 208 24.31 -1.46 23.81
CA ASN A 208 25.40 -2.21 24.41
C ASN A 208 25.31 -3.71 24.14
N THR A 209 24.11 -4.29 24.17
CA THR A 209 23.89 -5.71 23.89
C THR A 209 24.25 -6.05 22.45
N VAL A 210 23.81 -5.22 21.50
CA VAL A 210 24.04 -5.44 20.07
C VAL A 210 25.49 -5.15 19.67
N THR A 211 26.06 -4.05 20.16
CA THR A 211 27.40 -3.60 19.75
C THR A 211 28.54 -4.18 20.58
N ARG A 212 28.21 -4.71 21.77
CA ARG A 212 29.15 -5.06 22.85
C ARG A 212 30.01 -3.86 23.28
N GLY A 213 29.43 -2.67 23.28
CA GLY A 213 30.10 -1.40 23.58
C GLY A 213 31.02 -0.90 22.46
N ALA A 214 31.66 0.24 22.70
CA ALA A 214 32.65 0.90 21.86
C ALA A 214 33.96 0.09 21.79
N ARG A 215 33.99 -0.90 20.90
CA ARG A 215 35.14 -1.80 20.71
C ARG A 215 36.25 -1.12 19.91
N LEU A 216 37.49 -1.31 20.35
CA LEU A 216 38.68 -0.75 19.72
C LEU A 216 38.76 -1.17 18.24
N GLY A 217 38.99 -0.19 17.35
CA GLY A 217 39.11 -0.42 15.90
C GLY A 217 37.78 -0.63 15.15
N LYS A 218 36.63 -0.43 15.80
CA LYS A 218 35.31 -0.46 15.16
C LYS A 218 34.77 0.95 14.93
N PHE A 219 34.15 1.16 13.78
CA PHE A 219 33.49 2.41 13.42
C PHE A 219 31.97 2.23 13.53
N PHE A 220 31.32 3.12 14.28
CA PHE A 220 29.87 3.10 14.48
C PHE A 220 29.26 4.37 13.87
N LEU A 221 28.21 4.20 13.06
CA LEU A 221 27.48 5.30 12.44
C LEU A 221 26.05 5.31 12.96
N ARG A 222 25.63 6.39 13.63
CA ARG A 222 24.21 6.61 14.00
C ARG A 222 23.55 7.48 12.93
N SER A 223 22.68 6.87 12.12
CA SER A 223 21.83 7.57 11.15
C SER A 223 20.39 7.56 11.64
N ALA A 224 19.70 8.70 11.47
CA ALA A 224 18.28 8.85 11.78
C ALA A 224 17.73 10.10 11.08
N ALA A 225 16.41 10.22 10.97
CA ALA A 225 15.76 11.40 10.38
C ALA A 225 16.08 12.70 11.17
N THR A 226 15.89 13.87 10.58
CA THR A 226 16.10 15.16 11.28
C THR A 226 15.09 15.31 12.43
N GLY A 227 15.53 15.85 13.57
CA GLY A 227 14.67 16.07 14.75
C GLY A 227 14.59 14.91 15.76
N VAL A 228 15.02 13.70 15.41
CA VAL A 228 14.89 12.50 16.28
C VAL A 228 16.04 12.32 17.30
N GLY A 229 16.78 13.39 17.61
CA GLY A 229 17.76 13.38 18.71
C GLY A 229 19.13 12.75 18.41
N LYS A 230 19.54 12.57 17.14
CA LYS A 230 20.88 12.04 16.76
C LYS A 230 22.04 12.65 17.56
N THR A 231 22.07 13.98 17.60
CA THR A 231 23.08 14.78 18.30
C THR A 231 23.10 14.47 19.79
N ARG A 232 21.91 14.39 20.41
CA ARG A 232 21.74 14.11 21.85
C ARG A 232 22.24 12.71 22.20
N SER A 233 21.90 11.71 21.38
CA SER A 233 22.37 10.33 21.57
C SER A 233 23.89 10.20 21.43
N MET A 234 24.52 10.94 20.51
CA MET A 234 25.99 10.96 20.38
C MET A 234 26.68 11.64 21.57
N ILE A 235 26.08 12.71 22.12
CA ILE A 235 26.59 13.35 23.35
C ILE A 235 26.44 12.41 24.55
N ALA A 236 25.34 11.66 24.65
CA ALA A 236 25.15 10.64 25.68
C ALA A 236 26.21 9.53 25.60
N ASP A 237 26.52 9.04 24.40
CA ASP A 237 27.62 8.08 24.17
C ASP A 237 28.97 8.68 24.64
N CYS A 238 29.24 9.95 24.32
CA CYS A 238 30.46 10.65 24.78
C CYS A 238 30.52 10.78 26.31
N CYS A 239 29.39 11.02 26.98
CA CYS A 239 29.33 11.09 28.44
C CYS A 239 29.60 9.72 29.08
N TYR A 240 29.03 8.65 28.52
CA TYR A 240 29.24 7.27 28.99
C TYR A 240 30.69 6.80 28.83
N ILE A 241 31.37 7.22 27.77
CA ILE A 241 32.80 6.92 27.56
C ILE A 241 33.68 7.84 28.41
N GLY A 242 33.31 9.12 28.53
CA GLY A 242 34.14 10.18 29.10
C GLY A 242 34.08 10.35 30.62
N CYS A 243 33.04 9.86 31.29
CA CYS A 243 32.83 10.09 32.72
C CYS A 243 33.04 8.82 33.56
N ASP A 244 33.52 8.98 34.79
CA ASP A 244 33.69 7.87 35.74
C ASP A 244 32.39 7.53 36.49
N GLN A 245 31.50 8.51 36.65
CA GLN A 245 30.28 8.41 37.42
C GLN A 245 29.12 9.14 36.76
N MET A 246 27.92 8.62 36.97
CA MET A 246 26.67 9.21 36.50
C MET A 246 25.55 8.98 37.50
N TYR A 247 24.56 9.87 37.55
CA TYR A 247 23.39 9.70 38.40
C TYR A 247 22.40 8.73 37.75
N ASN A 248 22.07 7.64 38.45
CA ASN A 248 21.03 6.71 38.03
C ASN A 248 19.71 7.13 38.66
N ILE A 249 18.77 7.60 37.85
CA ILE A 249 17.46 8.08 38.28
C ILE A 249 16.56 6.97 38.85
N PHE A 250 16.73 5.72 38.40
CA PHE A 250 15.95 4.57 38.87
C PHE A 250 16.45 4.08 40.23
N GLU A 251 17.76 4.14 40.47
CA GLU A 251 18.36 3.79 41.76
C GLU A 251 18.52 4.98 42.72
N ASN A 252 18.20 6.19 42.24
CA ASN A 252 18.28 7.46 42.95
C ASN A 252 19.65 7.74 43.61
N LYS A 253 20.74 7.33 42.94
CA LYS A 253 22.12 7.46 43.46
C LYS A 253 23.14 7.62 42.32
N TRP A 254 24.31 8.18 42.66
CA TRP A 254 25.47 8.16 41.76
C TRP A 254 26.03 6.74 41.66
N ILE A 255 26.14 6.26 40.43
CA ILE A 255 26.74 4.97 40.10
C ILE A 255 28.06 5.19 39.38
N THR A 256 29.01 4.29 39.60
CA THR A 256 30.27 4.27 38.85
C THR A 256 30.04 3.51 37.54
N ILE A 257 30.29 4.17 36.41
CA ILE A 257 30.07 3.61 35.06
C ILE A 257 31.36 3.12 34.39
N GLY A 258 32.49 3.28 35.06
CA GLY A 258 33.79 2.78 34.61
C GLY A 258 34.89 3.81 34.86
N LYS A 259 36.06 3.61 34.23
CA LYS A 259 37.11 4.63 34.18
C LYS A 259 36.99 5.39 32.86
N GLY A 260 36.58 6.64 32.90
CA GLY A 260 36.40 7.55 31.79
C GLY A 260 37.64 7.63 30.90
N GLN A 261 37.39 7.77 29.60
CA GLN A 261 38.39 7.90 28.55
C GLN A 261 38.24 9.25 27.85
N GLU A 262 39.36 9.82 27.41
CA GLU A 262 39.34 11.05 26.63
C GLU A 262 38.46 10.88 25.39
N SER A 263 37.43 11.71 25.26
CA SER A 263 36.43 11.66 24.21
C SER A 263 36.40 12.99 23.46
N LEU A 264 36.44 12.94 22.13
CA LEU A 264 36.38 14.12 21.27
C LEU A 264 35.02 14.19 20.58
N TYR A 265 34.28 15.28 20.84
CA TYR A 265 33.06 15.61 20.14
C TYR A 265 33.31 16.77 19.17
N ILE A 266 32.97 16.58 17.90
CA ILE A 266 33.12 17.59 16.84
C ILE A 266 31.72 17.95 16.33
N ALA A 267 31.35 19.22 16.46
CA ALA A 267 30.07 19.75 15.99
C ALA A 267 30.30 20.98 15.08
N THR A 268 29.41 21.17 14.11
CA THR A 268 29.41 22.31 13.18
C THR A 268 28.24 23.28 13.40
N GLU A 269 27.19 22.83 14.09
CA GLU A 269 25.93 23.57 14.23
C GLU A 269 25.59 23.93 15.69
N GLN A 270 26.11 23.17 16.67
CA GLN A 270 25.87 23.41 18.09
C GLN A 270 26.92 24.33 18.69
N ASP A 271 26.50 25.22 19.59
CA ASP A 271 27.42 26.00 20.40
C ASP A 271 27.86 25.25 21.67
N LEU A 272 28.87 25.81 22.35
CA LEU A 272 29.44 25.18 23.55
C LEU A 272 28.42 25.08 24.69
N GLN A 273 27.51 26.05 24.85
CA GLN A 273 26.55 26.06 25.94
C GLN A 273 25.48 24.98 25.75
N GLU A 274 25.01 24.79 24.51
CA GLU A 274 24.09 23.71 24.16
C GLU A 274 24.71 22.33 24.42
N CYS A 275 25.98 22.12 24.07
CA CYS A 275 26.68 20.88 24.41
C CYS A 275 26.82 20.68 25.93
N GLN A 276 27.09 21.75 26.69
CA GLN A 276 27.27 21.68 28.13
C GLN A 276 25.97 21.33 28.86
N SER A 277 24.85 21.96 28.52
CA SER A 277 23.55 21.69 29.14
C SER A 277 23.12 20.24 28.89
N MET A 278 23.32 19.73 27.67
CA MET A 278 23.06 18.33 27.34
C MET A 278 23.90 17.37 28.17
N CYS A 279 25.22 17.61 28.26
CA CYS A 279 26.11 16.77 29.07
C CYS A 279 25.70 16.76 30.55
N ILE A 280 25.38 17.94 31.12
CA ILE A 280 24.97 18.03 32.53
C ILE A 280 23.65 17.30 32.75
N SER A 281 22.68 17.46 31.85
CA SER A 281 21.40 16.74 31.89
C SER A 281 21.61 15.24 31.95
N PHE A 282 22.41 14.67 31.04
CA PHE A 282 22.71 13.24 31.02
C PHE A 282 23.47 12.78 32.26
N ILE A 283 24.48 13.54 32.71
CA ILE A 283 25.31 13.13 33.85
C ILE A 283 24.52 13.17 35.17
N ALA A 284 23.68 14.19 35.35
CA ALA A 284 22.91 14.41 36.56
C ALA A 284 21.54 13.70 36.57
N GLY A 285 21.11 13.15 35.42
CA GLY A 285 19.78 12.54 35.29
C GLY A 285 18.64 13.55 35.45
N VAL A 286 18.87 14.80 35.03
CA VAL A 286 17.91 15.90 35.15
C VAL A 286 17.47 16.33 33.77
N ASP A 287 16.18 16.59 33.58
CA ASP A 287 15.68 17.15 32.32
C ASP A 287 16.42 18.46 31.99
N GLU A 288 16.97 18.56 30.78
CA GLU A 288 17.69 19.73 30.32
C GLU A 288 16.83 20.99 30.37
N GLU A 289 15.52 20.87 30.15
CA GLU A 289 14.60 21.99 30.21
C GLU A 289 14.56 22.61 31.62
N HIS A 290 14.72 21.81 32.67
CA HIS A 290 14.84 22.31 34.04
C HIS A 290 16.15 23.07 34.28
N ILE A 291 17.23 22.68 33.59
CA ILE A 291 18.53 23.36 33.64
C ILE A 291 18.43 24.71 32.90
N LEU A 292 17.80 24.73 31.73
CA LEU A 292 17.70 25.90 30.87
C LEU A 292 16.69 26.94 31.37
N LYS A 293 15.57 26.51 31.97
CA LYS A 293 14.49 27.42 32.39
C LYS A 293 14.69 28.06 33.76
N GLY A 294 15.63 27.57 34.58
CA GLY A 294 15.86 28.08 35.94
C GLY A 294 14.60 27.95 36.81
N CYS A 295 14.49 26.84 37.54
CA CYS A 295 13.37 26.42 38.39
C CYS A 295 12.46 27.56 38.91
N ALA A 296 11.21 27.60 38.43
CA ALA A 296 10.12 28.25 39.16
C ALA A 296 9.60 27.28 40.23
N GLU A 297 9.97 27.55 41.50
CA GLU A 297 9.62 26.85 42.75
C GLU A 297 10.48 25.61 43.13
N PRO A 298 10.77 25.37 44.44
CA PRO A 298 12.16 25.34 44.90
C PRO A 298 12.61 23.96 45.39
N THR A 299 13.29 23.17 44.56
CA THR A 299 14.02 22.00 45.08
C THR A 299 15.19 21.59 44.19
N PHE A 300 16.22 22.43 44.06
CA PHE A 300 17.60 21.92 44.06
C PHE A 300 18.62 23.04 44.25
N ASP A 301 18.96 23.35 45.49
CA ASP A 301 20.14 24.16 45.78
C ASP A 301 21.31 23.18 46.05
N ILE A 302 22.19 23.04 45.06
CA ILE A 302 23.40 22.21 45.13
C ILE A 302 24.25 22.56 46.36
N PHE A 303 24.26 23.83 46.79
CA PHE A 303 25.00 24.26 47.96
C PHE A 303 24.29 23.84 49.24
N GLU A 304 22.96 23.89 49.30
CA GLU A 304 22.16 23.43 50.45
C GLU A 304 22.27 21.91 50.63
N LEU A 305 22.30 21.16 49.52
CA LEU A 305 22.58 19.73 49.52
C LEU A 305 24.01 19.43 50.04
N VAL A 306 25.03 20.12 49.50
CA VAL A 306 26.43 19.94 49.97
C VAL A 306 26.58 20.32 51.43
N ARG A 307 25.92 21.40 51.88
CA ARG A 307 25.87 21.78 53.29
C ARG A 307 25.26 20.66 54.12
N LYS A 308 24.08 20.15 53.78
CA LYS A 308 23.40 19.09 54.56
C LYS A 308 24.21 17.80 54.62
N VAL A 309 24.78 17.39 53.49
CA VAL A 309 25.56 16.14 53.40
C VAL A 309 26.88 16.28 54.16
N LYS A 310 27.67 17.34 53.91
CA LYS A 310 28.96 17.53 54.60
C LYS A 310 28.81 17.87 56.07
N SER A 311 27.72 18.54 56.46
CA SER A 311 27.46 18.78 57.88
C SER A 311 27.20 17.50 58.65
N ARG A 312 26.54 16.52 58.00
CA ARG A 312 26.33 15.18 58.57
C ARG A 312 27.59 14.33 58.54
N GLU A 313 28.32 14.34 57.44
CA GLU A 313 29.51 13.49 57.25
C GLU A 313 30.68 13.91 58.14
N LEU A 314 30.83 15.22 58.42
CA LEU A 314 31.89 15.78 59.24
C LEU A 314 31.44 16.15 60.66
N GLU A 315 30.18 15.89 61.01
CA GLU A 315 29.55 16.23 62.29
C GLU A 315 29.79 17.70 62.72
N CYS A 316 29.72 18.64 61.78
CA CYS A 316 29.88 20.07 62.05
C CYS A 316 28.93 20.91 61.21
N ASP A 317 28.66 22.17 61.58
CA ASP A 317 27.77 23.04 60.78
C ASP A 317 28.54 23.61 59.58
N TYR A 318 28.42 22.93 58.45
CA TYR A 318 29.12 23.24 57.21
C TYR A 318 28.43 24.42 56.52
N GLN A 319 29.11 25.57 56.49
CA GLN A 319 28.51 26.85 56.10
C GLN A 319 28.48 27.04 54.59
N LEU A 320 27.55 27.87 54.11
CA LEU A 320 27.33 28.13 52.69
C LEU A 320 28.60 28.55 51.92
N PRO A 321 29.48 29.43 52.45
CA PRO A 321 30.73 29.76 51.77
C PRO A 321 31.67 28.56 51.59
N GLN A 322 31.65 27.60 52.52
CA GLN A 322 32.46 26.38 52.45
C GLN A 322 31.86 25.37 51.46
N ALA A 323 30.52 25.30 51.37
CA ALA A 323 29.84 24.51 50.34
C ALA A 323 30.08 25.07 48.94
N ILE A 324 30.05 26.39 48.78
CA ILE A 324 30.38 27.07 47.51
C ILE A 324 31.84 26.81 47.13
N GLN A 325 32.77 26.91 48.09
CA GLN A 325 34.20 26.64 47.83
C GLN A 325 34.47 25.17 47.51
N TYR A 326 33.75 24.24 48.16
CA TYR A 326 33.81 22.81 47.88
C TYR A 326 33.31 22.48 46.46
N VAL A 327 32.17 23.04 46.08
CA VAL A 327 31.61 22.88 44.72
C VAL A 327 32.54 23.53 43.68
N ALA A 328 33.05 24.72 43.93
CA ALA A 328 34.01 25.39 43.05
C ALA A 328 35.29 24.56 42.86
N GLN A 329 35.87 23.99 43.92
CA GLN A 329 37.04 23.11 43.83
C GLN A 329 36.74 21.77 43.16
N TYR A 330 35.56 21.19 43.40
CA TYR A 330 35.10 19.95 42.77
C TYR A 330 35.01 20.10 41.24
N PHE A 331 34.66 21.29 40.76
CA PHE A 331 34.61 21.63 39.34
C PHE A 331 35.88 22.35 38.82
N GLY A 332 36.95 22.45 39.63
CA GLY A 332 38.24 22.98 39.20
C GLY A 332 38.39 24.51 39.19
N TYR A 333 37.47 25.25 39.80
CA TYR A 333 37.52 26.70 39.93
C TYR A 333 38.22 27.12 41.24
N ALA A 334 39.45 27.64 41.14
CA ALA A 334 40.09 28.37 42.25
C ALA A 334 39.68 29.86 42.21
N PRO A 335 39.56 30.56 43.36
CA PRO A 335 38.99 31.90 43.39
C PRO A 335 39.99 32.95 42.89
N SER A 336 39.62 33.71 41.86
CA SER A 336 40.15 35.06 41.65
C SER A 336 39.07 36.11 41.90
N GLU A 337 39.52 37.28 42.32
CA GLU A 337 38.84 38.28 43.13
C GLU A 337 37.64 39.00 42.47
N ARG A 338 36.70 39.36 43.36
CA ARG A 338 35.86 40.57 43.42
C ARG A 338 34.72 40.81 42.42
N VAL A 339 33.56 40.98 43.07
CA VAL A 339 32.28 41.60 42.72
C VAL A 339 32.42 43.14 42.66
N ASP A 340 31.55 43.82 41.90
CA ASP A 340 30.92 45.12 42.18
C ASP A 340 29.75 45.32 41.17
N GLU A 341 28.56 45.89 41.40
CA GLU A 341 27.77 46.32 42.58
C GLU A 341 26.34 46.75 42.08
N THR A 342 25.24 46.19 42.67
CA THR A 342 23.96 46.77 43.19
C THR A 342 23.04 47.78 42.41
N PRO A 343 21.80 48.16 42.86
CA PRO A 343 20.63 47.43 43.47
C PRO A 343 19.18 48.00 43.12
N THR A 344 18.08 47.31 43.53
CA THR A 344 16.79 47.84 44.12
C THR A 344 15.80 46.66 44.40
N SER A 345 14.92 46.56 45.42
CA SER A 345 14.67 47.13 46.77
C SER A 345 13.63 46.24 47.51
N ILE A 346 13.65 46.20 48.85
CA ILE A 346 13.23 45.12 49.78
C ILE A 346 11.77 45.13 50.30
N ASP A 347 10.89 46.01 49.84
CA ASP A 347 9.60 46.23 50.54
C ASP A 347 8.44 45.28 50.16
N ALA A 348 8.57 44.46 49.12
CA ALA A 348 7.51 43.53 48.68
C ALA A 348 7.50 42.19 49.45
N ASP A 349 8.64 41.79 50.03
CA ASP A 349 8.84 40.44 50.57
C ASP A 349 8.24 40.24 51.97
N LEU A 350 7.95 41.34 52.69
CA LEU A 350 7.45 41.26 54.06
C LEU A 350 5.98 40.81 54.15
N GLN A 351 5.21 40.85 53.05
CA GLN A 351 3.79 40.47 53.04
C GLN A 351 3.56 38.95 52.94
N TYR A 352 4.56 38.19 52.52
CA TYR A 352 4.47 36.73 52.34
C TYR A 352 4.70 35.94 53.63
N LEU A 353 5.50 36.48 54.55
CA LEU A 353 5.86 35.81 55.81
C LEU A 353 4.68 35.67 56.78
N GLU A 354 3.72 36.60 56.78
CA GLU A 354 2.55 36.54 57.68
C GLU A 354 1.54 35.43 57.32
N ASN A 355 1.57 34.92 56.08
CA ASN A 355 0.70 33.82 55.65
C ASN A 355 1.25 32.43 56.01
N TYR A 356 2.56 32.30 56.21
CA TYR A 356 3.24 31.03 56.46
C TYR A 356 2.94 30.46 57.86
N ASP A 357 2.86 31.33 58.87
CA ASP A 357 2.57 30.94 60.26
C ASP A 357 1.14 30.37 60.46
N ARG A 358 0.25 30.57 59.48
CA ARG A 358 -1.13 30.05 59.53
C ARG A 358 -1.27 28.62 59.01
N ILE A 359 -0.32 28.14 58.21
CA ILE A 359 -0.37 26.84 57.52
C ILE A 359 0.43 25.78 58.29
N SER A 360 1.40 26.18 59.12
CA SER A 360 2.32 25.30 59.85
C SER A 360 1.69 24.43 60.95
N ASN A 361 0.40 24.57 61.25
CA ASN A 361 -0.29 23.86 62.33
C ASN A 361 -1.28 22.76 61.85
N ILE A 362 -1.18 22.29 60.61
CA ILE A 362 -1.98 21.14 60.13
C ILE A 362 -1.09 19.89 60.13
N GLU A 363 -1.32 18.97 61.06
CA GLU A 363 -0.68 17.63 61.03
C GLU A 363 -1.26 16.79 59.88
N ILE A 364 -0.40 16.41 58.93
CA ILE A 364 -0.74 15.50 57.82
C ILE A 364 -0.61 14.06 58.32
N SER A 365 -1.72 13.31 58.27
CA SER A 365 -1.78 11.88 58.59
C SER A 365 -0.92 11.06 57.61
N THR A 366 0.05 10.30 58.11
CA THR A 366 0.89 9.36 57.34
C THR A 366 0.22 7.99 57.15
N GLN A 367 -1.11 7.93 57.04
CA GLN A 367 -1.78 6.67 56.69
C GLN A 367 -1.55 6.38 55.20
N ILE A 368 -0.79 5.33 54.91
CA ILE A 368 -0.71 4.74 53.58
C ILE A 368 -2.09 4.15 53.28
N VAL A 369 -2.80 4.76 52.33
CA VAL A 369 -4.11 4.29 51.87
C VAL A 369 -3.88 3.18 50.86
N GLU A 370 -4.16 1.94 51.23
CA GLU A 370 -4.21 0.82 50.26
C GLU A 370 -5.42 0.99 49.36
N LEU A 371 -5.17 1.22 48.06
CA LEU A 371 -6.21 1.34 47.06
C LEU A 371 -6.68 -0.05 46.60
N LYS A 372 -7.98 -0.18 46.35
CA LYS A 372 -8.56 -1.41 45.80
C LYS A 372 -8.04 -1.60 44.37
N THR A 373 -7.48 -2.78 44.08
CA THR A 373 -6.98 -3.14 42.75
C THR A 373 -8.05 -3.88 41.93
N TYR A 374 -7.96 -3.78 40.60
CA TYR A 374 -8.88 -4.37 39.63
C TYR A 374 -8.11 -5.22 38.61
N ASP A 375 -8.78 -6.21 38.02
CA ASP A 375 -8.22 -6.96 36.89
C ASP A 375 -8.32 -6.12 35.61
N GLY A 376 -7.17 -5.76 35.04
CA GLY A 376 -7.06 -4.91 33.84
C GLY A 376 -7.08 -5.69 32.53
N GLY A 377 -7.30 -7.01 32.54
CA GLY A 377 -7.27 -7.84 31.32
C GLY A 377 -8.22 -7.37 30.22
N PHE A 378 -9.31 -6.68 30.55
CA PHE A 378 -10.26 -6.16 29.57
C PHE A 378 -9.73 -4.97 28.76
N LEU A 379 -8.77 -4.18 29.29
CA LEU A 379 -8.20 -3.02 28.60
C LEU A 379 -7.49 -3.42 27.30
N LYS A 380 -6.87 -4.60 27.28
CA LYS A 380 -6.18 -5.16 26.11
C LYS A 380 -7.10 -5.42 24.91
N ASN A 381 -8.40 -5.53 25.16
CA ASN A 381 -9.41 -5.81 24.13
C ASN A 381 -10.11 -4.53 23.67
N LEU A 382 -9.73 -3.37 24.19
CA LEU A 382 -10.30 -2.09 23.79
C LEU A 382 -9.39 -1.40 22.76
N PRO A 383 -9.94 -0.71 21.74
CA PRO A 383 -9.15 0.01 20.75
C PRO A 383 -8.29 1.11 21.39
N HIS A 384 -7.08 1.32 20.89
CA HIS A 384 -6.22 2.43 21.29
C HIS A 384 -6.46 3.63 20.35
N PRO A 385 -7.07 4.73 20.82
CA PRO A 385 -7.41 5.85 19.96
C PRO A 385 -6.20 6.71 19.65
N LYS A 386 -6.13 7.23 18.41
CA LYS A 386 -5.18 8.27 18.01
C LYS A 386 -5.84 9.64 18.12
N ILE A 387 -5.50 10.41 19.14
CA ILE A 387 -6.15 11.69 19.42
C ILE A 387 -5.26 12.84 18.91
N GLN A 388 -5.57 13.38 17.73
CA GLN A 388 -4.72 14.38 17.06
C GLN A 388 -4.57 15.69 17.85
N ALA A 389 -5.60 16.11 18.58
CA ALA A 389 -5.50 17.25 19.49
C ALA A 389 -4.39 17.05 20.54
N TRP A 390 -4.29 15.84 21.10
CA TRP A 390 -3.28 15.49 22.10
C TRP A 390 -1.89 15.35 21.47
N ILE A 391 -1.81 14.83 20.24
CA ILE A 391 -0.56 14.80 19.47
C ILE A 391 -0.06 16.21 19.17
N LYS A 392 -0.94 17.14 18.78
CA LYS A 392 -0.64 18.57 18.60
C LYS A 392 -0.18 19.22 19.92
N GLU A 393 -0.64 18.71 21.07
CA GLU A 393 -0.22 19.12 22.41
C GLU A 393 1.02 18.35 22.94
N GLY A 394 1.61 17.46 22.14
CA GLY A 394 2.84 16.73 22.48
C GLY A 394 2.65 15.39 23.19
N ILE A 395 1.42 14.92 23.37
CA ILE A 395 1.11 13.57 23.87
C ILE A 395 1.05 12.63 22.66
N THR A 396 2.16 11.93 22.40
CA THR A 396 2.31 11.06 21.24
C THR A 396 1.51 9.76 21.38
N GLN A 397 1.32 9.03 20.27
CA GLN A 397 0.70 7.71 20.29
C GLN A 397 1.45 6.75 21.23
N GLU A 398 2.79 6.79 21.22
CA GLU A 398 3.61 5.97 22.13
C GLU A 398 3.32 6.26 23.61
N VAL A 399 3.07 7.51 23.98
CA VAL A 399 2.71 7.88 25.36
C VAL A 399 1.31 7.36 25.71
N MET A 400 0.37 7.43 24.78
CA MET A 400 -0.99 6.90 24.98
C MET A 400 -0.99 5.38 25.12
N ASP A 401 -0.21 4.68 24.28
CA ASP A 401 -0.05 3.22 24.33
C ASP A 401 0.67 2.78 25.59
N TYR A 402 1.73 3.50 26.01
CA TYR A 402 2.44 3.23 27.26
C TYR A 402 1.53 3.32 28.50
N HIS A 403 0.52 4.19 28.45
CA HIS A 403 -0.44 4.39 29.53
C HIS A 403 -1.74 3.59 29.38
N ASP A 404 -1.81 2.63 28.44
CA ASP A 404 -3.00 1.84 28.14
C ASP A 404 -4.27 2.71 27.94
N ILE A 405 -4.12 3.87 27.29
CA ILE A 405 -5.27 4.73 26.99
C ILE A 405 -6.09 4.07 25.90
N CYS A 406 -7.33 3.72 26.21
CA CYS A 406 -8.23 3.00 25.31
C CYS A 406 -9.49 3.80 24.99
N TYR A 407 -10.26 3.33 24.02
CA TYR A 407 -11.59 3.84 23.66
C TYR A 407 -12.65 2.83 24.09
N ASP A 408 -13.71 3.30 24.76
CA ASP A 408 -14.90 2.51 25.05
C ASP A 408 -15.91 2.71 23.92
N PRO A 409 -16.04 1.76 22.97
CA PRO A 409 -16.96 1.87 21.85
C PRO A 409 -18.43 1.82 22.27
N LYS A 410 -18.75 1.29 23.46
CA LYS A 410 -20.12 1.17 23.94
C LYS A 410 -20.66 2.49 24.49
N ASN A 411 -19.81 3.25 25.16
CA ASN A 411 -20.18 4.51 25.82
C ASN A 411 -19.63 5.76 25.11
N GLY A 412 -18.75 5.58 24.11
CA GLY A 412 -18.18 6.67 23.31
C GLY A 412 -17.16 7.52 24.07
N GLY A 413 -16.41 6.91 24.99
CA GLY A 413 -15.51 7.61 25.92
C GLY A 413 -14.06 7.15 25.82
N ILE A 414 -13.12 8.03 26.17
CA ILE A 414 -11.71 7.65 26.35
C ILE A 414 -11.55 7.09 27.76
N VAL A 415 -11.03 5.86 27.85
CA VAL A 415 -10.71 5.15 29.09
C VAL A 415 -9.25 5.41 29.43
N ILE A 416 -9.02 6.02 30.59
CA ILE A 416 -7.68 6.27 31.11
C ILE A 416 -7.49 5.41 32.36
N PRO A 417 -6.71 4.31 32.28
CA PRO A 417 -6.40 3.49 33.44
C PRO A 417 -5.43 4.18 34.38
N HIS A 418 -5.61 3.96 35.68
CA HIS A 418 -4.78 4.51 36.73
C HIS A 418 -4.09 3.38 37.46
N TYR A 419 -2.77 3.44 37.52
CA TYR A 419 -1.93 2.45 38.18
C TYR A 419 -1.34 3.00 39.47
N ASP A 420 -1.16 2.15 40.47
CA ASP A 420 -0.38 2.49 41.66
C ASP A 420 1.13 2.39 41.40
N ILE A 421 1.93 2.68 42.44
CA ILE A 421 3.40 2.58 42.42
C ILE A 421 3.92 1.17 42.09
N ASP A 422 3.11 0.13 42.29
CA ASP A 422 3.44 -1.26 41.99
C ASP A 422 2.88 -1.72 40.62
N HIS A 423 2.42 -0.77 39.78
CA HIS A 423 1.78 -1.00 38.48
C HIS A 423 0.50 -1.87 38.51
N ARG A 424 -0.25 -1.83 39.61
CA ARG A 424 -1.56 -2.51 39.70
C ARG A 424 -2.66 -1.52 39.33
N LEU A 425 -3.63 -1.96 38.53
CA LEU A 425 -4.77 -1.12 38.13
C LEU A 425 -5.62 -0.80 39.36
N VAL A 426 -5.70 0.46 39.76
CA VAL A 426 -6.44 0.94 40.95
C VAL A 426 -7.68 1.76 40.59
N GLY A 427 -7.90 2.03 39.30
CA GLY A 427 -9.12 2.63 38.82
C GLY A 427 -9.06 2.92 37.32
N ILE A 428 -10.23 3.21 36.76
CA ILE A 428 -10.36 3.72 35.39
C ILE A 428 -11.10 5.04 35.47
N ARG A 429 -10.67 6.01 34.66
CA ARG A 429 -11.38 7.27 34.47
C ARG A 429 -11.86 7.32 33.03
N GLU A 430 -13.16 7.40 32.87
CA GLU A 430 -13.77 7.64 31.58
C GLU A 430 -13.93 9.16 31.37
N ARG A 431 -13.45 9.66 30.23
CA ARG A 431 -13.69 11.04 29.79
C ARG A 431 -14.60 11.00 28.58
N THR A 432 -15.72 11.71 28.66
CA THR A 432 -16.58 11.97 27.52
C THR A 432 -15.87 12.94 26.58
N LEU A 433 -15.77 12.59 25.30
CA LEU A 433 -15.39 13.51 24.21
C LEU A 433 -16.49 14.57 24.08
N ILE A 434 -16.49 15.59 24.95
CA ILE A 434 -17.46 16.67 24.80
C ILE A 434 -16.97 17.61 23.70
N LYS A 435 -17.52 17.34 22.50
CA LYS A 435 -17.48 18.08 21.23
C LYS A 435 -16.20 17.98 20.42
N GLU A 436 -16.03 16.83 19.77
CA GLU A 436 -15.75 16.74 18.34
C GLU A 436 -16.11 15.31 17.90
N ASN A 437 -17.14 15.19 17.05
CA ASN A 437 -17.65 13.94 16.50
C ASN A 437 -16.66 13.37 15.44
N GLU A 438 -15.40 13.15 15.81
CA GLU A 438 -14.41 12.53 14.94
C GLU A 438 -14.53 11.01 15.03
N ILE A 439 -15.61 10.47 14.46
CA ILE A 439 -15.60 9.06 14.05
C ILE A 439 -14.68 8.99 12.84
N PHE A 440 -13.59 8.24 12.97
CA PHE A 440 -12.70 7.85 11.87
C PHE A 440 -13.52 7.34 10.69
N ALA A 441 -13.23 7.83 9.49
CA ALA A 441 -13.97 7.44 8.29
C ALA A 441 -13.91 5.93 8.06
N THR A 442 -12.79 5.29 8.39
CA THR A 442 -12.61 3.84 8.35
C THR A 442 -13.63 3.11 9.22
N VAL A 443 -13.85 3.58 10.45
CA VAL A 443 -14.81 2.97 11.39
C VAL A 443 -16.22 3.10 10.85
N GLN A 444 -16.61 4.29 10.38
CA GLN A 444 -17.94 4.50 9.81
C GLN A 444 -18.17 3.61 8.58
N VAL A 445 -17.23 3.59 7.65
CA VAL A 445 -17.35 2.79 6.42
C VAL A 445 -17.46 1.31 6.77
N LEU A 446 -16.60 0.78 7.64
CA LEU A 446 -16.67 -0.63 8.04
C LEU A 446 -17.98 -0.97 8.78
N THR A 447 -18.50 -0.05 9.60
CA THR A 447 -19.82 -0.20 10.24
C THR A 447 -20.92 -0.28 9.19
N ASN A 448 -20.90 0.61 8.19
CA ASN A 448 -21.86 0.62 7.08
C ASN A 448 -21.79 -0.64 6.22
N ARG A 449 -20.66 -1.36 6.23
CA ARG A 449 -20.48 -2.67 5.56
C ARG A 449 -20.83 -3.86 6.46
N GLY A 450 -21.42 -3.62 7.64
CA GLY A 450 -21.94 -4.67 8.51
C GLY A 450 -20.94 -5.25 9.51
N ILE A 451 -19.72 -4.70 9.61
CA ILE A 451 -18.81 -5.04 10.70
C ILE A 451 -19.37 -4.45 11.99
N LYS A 452 -19.63 -5.30 12.99
CA LYS A 452 -20.22 -4.85 14.24
C LYS A 452 -19.27 -3.87 14.94
N PRO A 453 -19.77 -2.78 15.55
CA PRO A 453 -18.93 -1.80 16.24
C PRO A 453 -17.94 -2.40 17.25
N GLU A 454 -18.34 -3.45 17.96
CA GLU A 454 -17.50 -4.19 18.90
C GLU A 454 -16.35 -4.98 18.24
N ASP A 455 -16.52 -5.40 16.98
CA ASP A 455 -15.56 -6.22 16.23
C ASP A 455 -14.60 -5.39 15.39
N ILE A 456 -14.90 -4.11 15.11
CA ILE A 456 -14.10 -3.22 14.25
C ILE A 456 -12.64 -3.15 14.69
N GLY A 457 -12.37 -3.06 15.99
CA GLY A 457 -11.00 -3.00 16.52
C GLY A 457 -10.20 -4.26 16.17
N ILE A 458 -10.80 -5.44 16.38
CA ILE A 458 -10.18 -6.73 16.04
C ILE A 458 -10.07 -6.87 14.52
N TYR A 459 -11.10 -6.45 13.79
CA TYR A 459 -11.12 -6.52 12.33
C TYR A 459 -9.98 -5.69 11.72
N ILE A 460 -9.74 -4.47 12.17
CA ILE A 460 -8.63 -3.63 11.69
C ILE A 460 -7.28 -4.25 12.08
N ALA A 461 -7.10 -4.60 13.36
CA ALA A 461 -5.83 -5.09 13.91
C ALA A 461 -5.61 -6.61 13.74
N SER A 462 -6.38 -7.27 12.86
CA SER A 462 -6.38 -8.73 12.75
C SER A 462 -5.02 -9.27 12.31
N THR A 463 -4.67 -10.45 12.83
CA THR A 463 -3.40 -11.15 12.56
C THR A 463 -3.63 -12.64 12.33
N MET A 464 -2.56 -13.39 12.08
CA MET A 464 -2.62 -14.86 11.98
C MET A 464 -3.14 -15.54 13.26
N ASP A 465 -3.12 -14.87 14.41
CA ASP A 465 -3.70 -15.40 15.67
C ASP A 465 -5.23 -15.45 15.63
N ASN A 466 -5.87 -14.69 14.73
CA ASN A 466 -7.31 -14.70 14.52
C ASN A 466 -7.78 -15.82 13.57
N VAL A 467 -6.84 -16.58 12.98
CA VAL A 467 -7.17 -17.68 12.07
C VAL A 467 -7.51 -18.94 12.87
N SER A 468 -8.62 -19.58 12.54
CA SER A 468 -9.06 -20.80 13.21
C SER A 468 -8.02 -21.93 13.08
N LYS A 469 -8.00 -22.80 14.10
CA LYS A 469 -7.12 -23.98 14.08
C LYS A 469 -7.66 -25.03 13.11
N PRO A 470 -6.79 -25.81 12.42
CA PRO A 470 -7.24 -26.86 11.51
C PRO A 470 -8.21 -27.89 12.13
N ALA A 471 -8.02 -28.21 13.41
CA ALA A 471 -8.90 -29.13 14.15
C ALA A 471 -10.38 -28.69 14.21
N ALA A 472 -10.69 -27.42 13.92
CA ALA A 472 -12.06 -26.89 13.88
C ALA A 472 -12.90 -27.46 12.72
N PHE A 473 -12.28 -28.06 11.69
CA PHE A 473 -13.00 -28.86 10.67
C PHE A 473 -13.52 -30.20 11.20
N GLY A 474 -13.20 -30.54 12.45
CA GLY A 474 -13.44 -31.84 13.05
C GLY A 474 -12.16 -32.66 13.09
N GLU A 475 -11.59 -32.82 14.29
CA GLU A 475 -10.32 -33.53 14.52
C GLU A 475 -10.28 -34.92 13.87
N GLU A 476 -11.35 -35.71 14.01
CA GLU A 476 -11.39 -37.06 13.42
C GLU A 476 -11.46 -37.04 11.88
N ASN A 477 -12.10 -36.04 11.27
CA ASN A 477 -12.14 -35.88 9.82
C ASN A 477 -10.76 -35.48 9.27
N MET A 478 -10.12 -34.48 9.89
CA MET A 478 -8.75 -34.08 9.54
C MET A 478 -7.77 -35.24 9.70
N LYS A 479 -7.91 -36.02 10.77
CA LYS A 479 -7.11 -37.22 11.02
C LYS A 479 -7.38 -38.34 10.03
N ARG A 480 -8.62 -38.53 9.58
CA ARG A 480 -8.97 -39.50 8.52
C ARG A 480 -8.28 -39.12 7.22
N GLY A 481 -8.41 -37.87 6.77
CA GLY A 481 -7.78 -37.39 5.54
C GLY A 481 -6.25 -37.44 5.61
N ALA A 482 -5.66 -37.02 6.72
CA ALA A 482 -4.22 -37.09 6.92
C ALA A 482 -3.70 -38.53 6.91
N ARG A 483 -4.38 -39.47 7.58
CA ARG A 483 -3.98 -40.89 7.56
C ARG A 483 -4.07 -41.48 6.17
N MET A 484 -5.15 -41.19 5.43
CA MET A 484 -5.35 -41.66 4.06
C MET A 484 -4.20 -41.23 3.16
N LEU A 485 -3.90 -39.93 3.10
CA LEU A 485 -2.77 -39.42 2.33
C LEU A 485 -1.44 -40.05 2.76
N MET A 486 -1.17 -40.06 4.07
CA MET A 486 0.10 -40.58 4.60
C MET A 486 0.28 -42.09 4.38
N SER A 487 -0.80 -42.89 4.35
CA SER A 487 -0.69 -44.32 4.04
C SER A 487 -0.29 -44.57 2.59
N HIS A 488 -0.84 -43.81 1.64
CA HIS A 488 -0.48 -43.94 0.23
C HIS A 488 0.94 -43.43 -0.04
N VAL A 489 1.32 -42.30 0.58
CA VAL A 489 2.70 -41.80 0.52
C VAL A 489 3.68 -42.84 1.06
N ALA A 490 3.38 -43.47 2.20
CA ALA A 490 4.24 -44.51 2.78
C ALA A 490 4.30 -45.80 1.93
N ALA A 491 3.25 -46.10 1.18
CA ALA A 491 3.18 -47.24 0.27
C ALA A 491 3.86 -46.99 -1.09
N ASN A 492 4.24 -45.74 -1.40
CA ASN A 492 4.64 -45.31 -2.75
C ASN A 492 3.57 -45.64 -3.80
N ASP A 493 2.31 -45.45 -3.42
CA ASP A 493 1.20 -45.56 -4.36
C ASP A 493 1.15 -44.33 -5.28
N ASP A 494 0.75 -44.52 -6.53
CA ASP A 494 0.52 -43.41 -7.45
C ASP A 494 -0.76 -42.66 -7.07
N ILE A 495 -0.64 -41.34 -6.89
CA ILE A 495 -1.71 -40.43 -6.45
C ILE A 495 -2.01 -39.44 -7.57
N LEU A 496 -3.30 -39.20 -7.83
CA LEU A 496 -3.77 -38.19 -8.78
C LEU A 496 -4.36 -36.98 -8.06
N VAL A 497 -3.89 -35.77 -8.40
CA VAL A 497 -4.50 -34.50 -7.98
C VAL A 497 -5.32 -33.92 -9.13
N ILE A 498 -6.61 -33.67 -8.90
CA ILE A 498 -7.45 -32.99 -9.88
C ILE A 498 -7.26 -31.47 -9.73
N VAL A 499 -7.06 -30.76 -10.84
CA VAL A 499 -6.91 -29.31 -10.86
C VAL A 499 -8.21 -28.70 -11.35
N ASP A 500 -9.00 -28.16 -10.41
CA ASP A 500 -10.30 -27.58 -10.75
C ASP A 500 -10.16 -26.38 -11.70
N ALA A 501 -11.20 -26.16 -12.52
CA ALA A 501 -11.13 -25.29 -13.68
C ALA A 501 -11.46 -23.83 -13.35
N ASP A 502 -10.74 -23.24 -12.39
CA ASP A 502 -10.68 -21.82 -12.14
C ASP A 502 -9.37 -21.40 -11.42
N CYS A 503 -9.33 -20.20 -10.85
CA CYS A 503 -8.15 -19.73 -10.14
C CYS A 503 -8.02 -20.30 -8.73
N ASP A 504 -9.11 -20.55 -8.01
CA ASP A 504 -9.04 -21.15 -6.67
C ASP A 504 -8.57 -22.61 -6.80
N GLY A 505 -9.11 -23.36 -7.75
CA GLY A 505 -8.66 -24.71 -8.11
C GLY A 505 -7.18 -24.79 -8.50
N PHE A 506 -6.72 -23.90 -9.39
CA PHE A 506 -5.30 -23.85 -9.76
C PHE A 506 -4.40 -23.53 -8.55
N THR A 507 -4.80 -22.60 -7.70
CA THR A 507 -4.01 -22.23 -6.51
C THR A 507 -4.05 -23.31 -5.43
N SER A 508 -5.19 -23.98 -5.22
CA SER A 508 -5.40 -25.11 -4.31
C SER A 508 -4.48 -26.28 -4.66
N SER A 509 -4.53 -26.74 -5.91
CA SER A 509 -3.72 -27.87 -6.35
C SER A 509 -2.23 -27.50 -6.40
N ALA A 510 -1.87 -26.27 -6.80
CA ALA A 510 -0.49 -25.82 -6.74
C ALA A 510 0.03 -25.73 -5.29
N LEU A 511 -0.78 -25.27 -4.34
CA LEU A 511 -0.43 -25.22 -2.92
C LEU A 511 -0.15 -26.62 -2.39
N LEU A 512 -1.06 -27.57 -2.63
CA LEU A 512 -0.89 -28.94 -2.17
C LEU A 512 0.36 -29.60 -2.75
N ILE A 513 0.57 -29.49 -4.07
CA ILE A 513 1.72 -30.11 -4.75
C ILE A 513 3.04 -29.49 -4.28
N ASN A 514 3.11 -28.16 -4.13
CA ASN A 514 4.31 -27.50 -3.63
C ASN A 514 4.59 -27.89 -2.17
N TYR A 515 3.58 -27.91 -1.31
CA TYR A 515 3.71 -28.37 0.07
C TYR A 515 4.22 -29.83 0.12
N LEU A 516 3.62 -30.74 -0.65
CA LEU A 516 4.09 -32.12 -0.72
C LEU A 516 5.49 -32.24 -1.30
N SER A 517 5.91 -31.34 -2.20
CA SER A 517 7.26 -31.32 -2.74
C SER A 517 8.30 -30.96 -1.68
N ASP A 518 7.96 -30.07 -0.75
CA ASP A 518 8.85 -29.71 0.36
C ASP A 518 8.94 -30.82 1.41
N VAL A 519 7.81 -31.47 1.71
CA VAL A 519 7.74 -32.49 2.76
C VAL A 519 8.21 -33.87 2.26
N PHE A 520 7.86 -34.24 1.03
CA PHE A 520 8.11 -35.55 0.42
C PHE A 520 8.64 -35.44 -1.03
N PRO A 521 9.80 -34.77 -1.26
CA PRO A 521 10.29 -34.46 -2.61
C PRO A 521 10.43 -35.68 -3.52
N ALA A 522 10.99 -36.77 -2.98
CA ALA A 522 11.18 -38.01 -3.74
C ALA A 522 9.87 -38.72 -4.09
N PHE A 523 8.84 -38.59 -3.25
CA PHE A 523 7.52 -39.14 -3.55
C PHE A 523 6.87 -38.35 -4.68
N VAL A 524 6.88 -37.01 -4.58
CA VAL A 524 6.26 -36.14 -5.59
C VAL A 524 6.90 -36.32 -6.97
N GLU A 525 8.22 -36.46 -7.03
CA GLU A 525 8.94 -36.67 -8.30
C GLU A 525 8.54 -37.98 -9.01
N ASN A 526 8.18 -39.03 -8.27
CA ASN A 526 8.02 -40.38 -8.81
C ASN A 526 6.58 -40.90 -8.83
N HIS A 527 5.69 -40.38 -7.98
CA HIS A 527 4.37 -40.98 -7.69
C HIS A 527 3.21 -39.98 -7.64
N LEU A 528 3.47 -38.67 -7.69
CA LEU A 528 2.39 -37.67 -7.73
C LEU A 528 2.11 -37.23 -9.16
N HIS A 529 0.86 -37.39 -9.57
CA HIS A 529 0.33 -37.01 -10.87
C HIS A 529 -0.76 -35.97 -10.69
N TRP A 530 -1.06 -35.23 -11.75
CA TRP A 530 -2.17 -34.27 -11.74
C TRP A 530 -2.89 -34.23 -13.09
N PHE A 531 -4.18 -33.91 -13.04
CA PHE A 531 -5.04 -33.76 -14.20
C PHE A 531 -5.58 -32.34 -14.29
N ILE A 532 -5.49 -31.72 -15.46
CA ILE A 532 -6.03 -30.37 -15.72
C ILE A 532 -7.21 -30.50 -16.70
N HIS A 533 -8.36 -29.95 -16.33
CA HIS A 533 -9.55 -30.00 -17.17
C HIS A 533 -9.38 -29.31 -18.53
N GLY A 534 -9.97 -29.94 -19.56
CA GLY A 534 -9.95 -29.42 -20.93
C GLY A 534 -10.78 -28.14 -21.10
N GLY A 535 -11.94 -28.07 -20.45
CA GLY A 535 -12.85 -26.92 -20.45
C GLY A 535 -12.99 -26.29 -19.06
N LYS A 536 -14.22 -25.93 -18.69
CA LYS A 536 -14.63 -25.44 -17.36
C LYS A 536 -15.38 -26.53 -16.57
N GLN A 537 -14.93 -27.77 -16.70
CA GLN A 537 -15.48 -28.86 -15.91
C GLN A 537 -15.10 -28.66 -14.44
N HIS A 538 -15.95 -29.14 -13.55
CA HIS A 538 -15.75 -29.11 -12.12
C HIS A 538 -15.80 -30.55 -11.60
N GLY A 539 -14.90 -30.90 -10.68
CA GLY A 539 -14.84 -32.23 -10.07
C GLY A 539 -14.45 -33.36 -11.04
N LEU A 540 -15.01 -34.56 -10.84
CA LEU A 540 -14.53 -35.80 -11.46
C LEU A 540 -15.11 -36.14 -12.84
N SER A 541 -16.04 -35.31 -13.32
CA SER A 541 -16.94 -35.66 -14.43
C SER A 541 -16.28 -36.03 -15.76
N ASP A 542 -15.17 -35.39 -16.15
CA ASP A 542 -14.45 -35.66 -17.40
C ASP A 542 -13.12 -36.39 -17.21
N CYS A 543 -12.80 -36.79 -15.97
CA CYS A 543 -11.53 -37.40 -15.61
C CYS A 543 -11.68 -38.74 -14.88
N LEU A 544 -12.90 -39.27 -14.74
CA LEU A 544 -13.16 -40.55 -14.07
C LEU A 544 -12.30 -41.70 -14.64
N ASP A 545 -12.24 -41.84 -15.97
CA ASP A 545 -11.46 -42.90 -16.63
C ASP A 545 -9.96 -42.80 -16.32
N GLU A 546 -9.44 -41.57 -16.20
CA GLU A 546 -8.04 -41.34 -15.81
C GLU A 546 -7.85 -41.65 -14.32
N ALA A 547 -8.77 -41.18 -13.48
CA ALA A 547 -8.77 -41.39 -12.03
C ALA A 547 -8.77 -42.88 -11.64
N MET A 548 -9.41 -43.74 -12.44
CA MET A 548 -9.42 -45.20 -12.24
C MET A 548 -8.03 -45.86 -12.31
N ASN A 549 -6.99 -45.16 -12.79
CA ASN A 549 -5.63 -45.70 -12.90
C ASN A 549 -4.78 -45.51 -11.64
N TYR A 550 -5.28 -44.81 -10.62
CA TYR A 550 -4.52 -44.42 -9.42
C TYR A 550 -5.06 -45.10 -8.16
N LYS A 551 -4.38 -44.91 -7.02
CA LYS A 551 -4.80 -45.48 -5.72
C LYS A 551 -5.47 -44.48 -4.79
N LEU A 552 -5.14 -43.20 -4.95
CA LEU A 552 -5.80 -42.09 -4.28
C LEU A 552 -6.04 -40.98 -5.30
N VAL A 553 -7.23 -40.42 -5.26
CA VAL A 553 -7.58 -39.19 -5.97
C VAL A 553 -7.79 -38.09 -4.95
N ILE A 554 -7.13 -36.95 -5.14
CA ILE A 554 -7.31 -35.76 -4.31
C ILE A 554 -7.97 -34.69 -5.16
N CYS A 555 -9.07 -34.14 -4.65
CA CYS A 555 -9.83 -33.08 -5.30
C CYS A 555 -9.78 -31.82 -4.43
N PRO A 556 -8.77 -30.96 -4.60
CA PRO A 556 -8.80 -29.60 -4.07
C PRO A 556 -9.87 -28.78 -4.79
N ASP A 557 -10.61 -27.98 -4.03
CA ASP A 557 -11.62 -27.02 -4.49
C ASP A 557 -12.75 -27.61 -5.33
N SER A 558 -13.03 -28.90 -5.18
CA SER A 558 -14.06 -29.57 -5.99
C SER A 558 -14.53 -30.88 -5.37
N SER A 559 -15.57 -31.45 -5.98
CA SER A 559 -15.99 -32.84 -5.80
C SER A 559 -16.81 -33.14 -4.54
N SER A 560 -17.23 -32.16 -3.72
CA SER A 560 -18.14 -32.45 -2.58
C SER A 560 -19.49 -33.08 -3.00
N ASN A 561 -19.94 -32.83 -4.23
CA ASN A 561 -21.21 -33.33 -4.78
C ASN A 561 -21.07 -34.49 -5.77
N ASP A 562 -19.87 -35.04 -5.95
CA ASP A 562 -19.57 -36.07 -6.96
C ASP A 562 -19.92 -37.49 -6.47
N TYR A 563 -21.10 -37.66 -5.86
CA TYR A 563 -21.50 -38.90 -5.17
C TYR A 563 -21.35 -40.15 -6.04
N ASP A 564 -21.90 -40.12 -7.27
CA ASP A 564 -21.85 -41.26 -8.19
C ASP A 564 -20.40 -41.61 -8.60
N TYR A 565 -19.52 -40.60 -8.68
CA TYR A 565 -18.11 -40.80 -9.01
C TYR A 565 -17.32 -41.35 -7.82
N HIS A 566 -17.62 -40.91 -6.60
CA HIS A 566 -17.05 -41.48 -5.37
C HIS A 566 -17.39 -42.96 -5.24
N ASP A 567 -18.65 -43.33 -5.52
CA ASP A 567 -19.11 -44.71 -5.50
C ASP A 567 -18.36 -45.55 -6.54
N ALA A 568 -18.26 -45.05 -7.78
CA ALA A 568 -17.54 -45.74 -8.86
C ALA A 568 -16.04 -45.96 -8.56
N LEU A 569 -15.37 -44.99 -7.94
CA LEU A 569 -13.96 -45.11 -7.53
C LEU A 569 -13.78 -46.07 -6.35
N SER A 570 -14.66 -45.99 -5.35
CA SER A 570 -14.67 -46.90 -4.19
C SER A 570 -14.90 -48.35 -4.60
N GLU A 571 -15.76 -48.63 -5.59
CA GLU A 571 -15.95 -49.98 -6.16
C GLU A 571 -14.68 -50.56 -6.80
N GLN A 572 -13.76 -49.71 -7.29
CA GLN A 572 -12.45 -50.10 -7.80
C GLN A 572 -11.36 -50.15 -6.71
N GLY A 573 -11.71 -49.85 -5.46
CA GLY A 573 -10.78 -49.79 -4.33
C GLY A 573 -9.83 -48.60 -4.39
N ILE A 574 -10.32 -47.47 -4.91
CA ILE A 574 -9.59 -46.21 -5.02
C ILE A 574 -10.11 -45.27 -3.94
N ASP A 575 -9.19 -44.75 -3.13
CA ASP A 575 -9.54 -43.78 -2.09
C ASP A 575 -9.73 -42.38 -2.70
N VAL A 576 -10.63 -41.59 -2.11
CA VAL A 576 -10.92 -40.21 -2.54
C VAL A 576 -10.80 -39.26 -1.35
N LEU A 577 -9.97 -38.22 -1.49
CA LEU A 577 -9.81 -37.13 -0.54
C LEU A 577 -10.30 -35.82 -1.16
N VAL A 578 -11.35 -35.24 -0.60
CA VAL A 578 -11.96 -33.99 -1.05
C VAL A 578 -11.56 -32.88 -0.07
N LEU A 579 -11.01 -31.78 -0.60
CA LEU A 579 -10.63 -30.58 0.15
C LEU A 579 -11.35 -29.37 -0.48
N ASP A 580 -12.56 -29.08 -0.01
CA ASP A 580 -13.51 -28.27 -0.77
C ASP A 580 -14.32 -27.32 0.14
N HIS A 581 -15.03 -26.37 -0.43
CA HIS A 581 -15.80 -25.35 0.28
C HIS A 581 -17.20 -25.10 -0.31
N HIS A 582 -17.56 -25.81 -1.37
CA HIS A 582 -18.89 -25.72 -1.97
C HIS A 582 -19.97 -26.30 -1.06
N GLU A 583 -21.20 -25.79 -1.16
CA GLU A 583 -22.36 -26.42 -0.51
C GLU A 583 -22.59 -27.82 -1.07
N ALA A 584 -22.96 -28.75 -0.20
CA ALA A 584 -23.27 -30.12 -0.61
C ALA A 584 -24.45 -30.69 0.19
N ASP A 585 -25.25 -31.52 -0.49
CA ASP A 585 -26.49 -32.08 0.06
C ASP A 585 -26.25 -33.02 1.24
N HIS A 586 -25.20 -33.86 1.15
CA HIS A 586 -24.85 -34.82 2.19
C HIS A 586 -23.38 -35.26 2.08
N ILE A 587 -22.83 -35.85 3.15
CA ILE A 587 -21.45 -36.34 3.14
C ILE A 587 -21.42 -37.73 2.48
N SER A 588 -20.64 -37.90 1.41
CA SER A 588 -20.40 -39.21 0.81
C SER A 588 -19.70 -40.16 1.78
N GLU A 589 -20.20 -41.39 1.91
CA GLU A 589 -19.56 -42.43 2.72
C GLU A 589 -18.26 -42.95 2.08
N ASN A 590 -18.16 -42.86 0.75
CA ASN A 590 -17.07 -43.40 -0.07
C ASN A 590 -15.92 -42.40 -0.31
N ALA A 591 -16.02 -41.18 0.21
CA ALA A 591 -14.95 -40.19 0.18
C ALA A 591 -14.60 -39.70 1.59
N CYS A 592 -13.39 -39.18 1.75
CA CYS A 592 -13.02 -38.38 2.91
C CYS A 592 -13.18 -36.89 2.54
N ILE A 593 -14.27 -36.27 2.99
CA ILE A 593 -14.58 -34.87 2.69
C ILE A 593 -14.16 -33.98 3.85
N ILE A 594 -13.28 -33.01 3.57
CA ILE A 594 -12.92 -31.91 4.46
C ILE A 594 -13.49 -30.65 3.81
N ASN A 595 -14.59 -30.15 4.38
CA ASN A 595 -15.32 -29.01 3.84
C ASN A 595 -15.86 -28.11 4.95
N ASN A 596 -15.68 -26.79 4.82
CA ASN A 596 -16.11 -25.82 5.83
C ASN A 596 -17.63 -25.68 5.89
N GLN A 597 -18.37 -25.81 4.79
CA GLN A 597 -19.85 -25.80 4.78
C GLN A 597 -20.44 -27.01 5.48
N MET A 598 -19.72 -28.13 5.46
CA MET A 598 -20.19 -29.41 5.99
C MET A 598 -19.68 -29.74 7.41
N SER A 599 -19.06 -28.77 8.08
CA SER A 599 -18.48 -28.93 9.42
C SER A 599 -18.85 -27.77 10.35
N ASP A 600 -18.43 -27.81 11.60
CA ASP A 600 -18.59 -26.69 12.55
C ASP A 600 -17.49 -25.62 12.39
N TYR A 601 -16.72 -25.65 11.30
CA TYR A 601 -15.66 -24.68 11.05
C TYR A 601 -16.24 -23.24 11.03
N PRO A 602 -15.71 -22.29 11.82
CA PRO A 602 -16.35 -20.99 12.01
C PRO A 602 -16.46 -20.15 10.74
N ASN A 603 -15.43 -20.18 9.89
CA ASN A 603 -15.37 -19.37 8.68
C ASN A 603 -15.95 -20.14 7.47
N LYS A 604 -17.23 -19.90 7.18
CA LYS A 604 -17.89 -20.40 5.96
C LYS A 604 -17.46 -19.66 4.69
N GLU A 605 -16.76 -18.54 4.85
CA GLU A 605 -16.24 -17.71 3.76
C GLU A 605 -14.76 -18.03 3.46
N LEU A 606 -14.33 -19.28 3.68
CA LEU A 606 -13.00 -19.76 3.31
C LEU A 606 -13.10 -20.52 1.98
N SER A 607 -12.26 -20.21 0.98
CA SER A 607 -12.25 -20.90 -0.31
C SER A 607 -11.56 -22.28 -0.24
N GLY A 608 -11.62 -23.06 -1.34
CA GLY A 608 -10.95 -24.34 -1.48
C GLY A 608 -9.44 -24.27 -1.22
N VAL A 609 -8.75 -23.20 -1.64
CA VAL A 609 -7.31 -23.04 -1.33
C VAL A 609 -7.08 -22.86 0.15
N GLY A 610 -8.01 -22.19 0.84
CA GLY A 610 -7.97 -21.99 2.29
C GLY A 610 -8.20 -23.30 3.04
N VAL A 611 -9.15 -24.13 2.59
CA VAL A 611 -9.39 -25.47 3.13
C VAL A 611 -8.18 -26.37 2.92
N THR A 612 -7.61 -26.35 1.71
CA THR A 612 -6.38 -27.09 1.37
C THR A 612 -5.21 -26.65 2.24
N TRP A 613 -5.04 -25.35 2.46
CA TRP A 613 -4.02 -24.80 3.35
C TRP A 613 -4.21 -25.24 4.81
N GLN A 614 -5.45 -25.24 5.31
CA GLN A 614 -5.76 -25.73 6.66
C GLN A 614 -5.44 -27.23 6.79
N PHE A 615 -5.68 -28.02 5.76
CA PHE A 615 -5.26 -29.43 5.72
C PHE A 615 -3.73 -29.56 5.79
N CYS A 616 -2.98 -28.78 5.01
CA CYS A 616 -1.52 -28.75 5.08
C CYS A 616 -1.01 -28.30 6.47
N ARG A 617 -1.63 -27.31 7.10
CA ARG A 617 -1.32 -26.90 8.49
C ARG A 617 -1.55 -28.01 9.50
N TYR A 618 -2.56 -28.84 9.28
CA TYR A 618 -2.80 -30.00 10.12
C TYR A 618 -1.68 -31.04 9.94
N LEU A 619 -1.25 -31.33 8.71
CA LEU A 619 -0.11 -32.20 8.43
C LEU A 619 1.19 -31.67 9.07
N ASP A 620 1.44 -30.37 8.97
CA ASP A 620 2.54 -29.67 9.65
C ASP A 620 2.51 -29.92 11.17
N SER A 621 1.33 -29.83 11.79
CA SER A 621 1.17 -30.07 13.23
C SER A 621 1.48 -31.51 13.65
N LEU A 622 1.27 -32.48 12.76
CA LEU A 622 1.64 -33.89 12.99
C LEU A 622 3.15 -34.12 12.82
N GLY A 623 3.78 -33.39 11.89
CA GLY A 623 5.20 -33.50 11.58
C GLY A 623 6.13 -32.61 12.42
N GLY A 624 5.58 -31.59 13.10
CA GLY A 624 6.37 -30.55 13.78
C GLY A 624 7.00 -29.53 12.83
N ASN A 625 6.37 -29.31 11.67
CA ASN A 625 6.86 -28.42 10.61
C ASN A 625 5.97 -27.17 10.47
N THR A 626 6.34 -26.26 9.57
CA THR A 626 5.59 -25.02 9.28
C THR A 626 5.56 -24.67 7.79
N TYR A 627 5.68 -25.67 6.89
CA TYR A 627 5.81 -25.44 5.45
C TYR A 627 4.55 -24.81 4.83
N ALA A 628 3.36 -25.05 5.40
CA ALA A 628 2.12 -24.51 4.86
C ALA A 628 2.09 -22.97 4.81
N ASN A 629 2.81 -22.30 5.72
CA ASN A 629 2.85 -20.83 5.76
C ASN A 629 3.68 -20.21 4.62
N ASP A 630 4.50 -21.00 3.92
CA ASP A 630 5.29 -20.53 2.77
C ASP A 630 4.43 -20.37 1.49
N TYR A 631 3.12 -20.60 1.59
CA TYR A 631 2.16 -20.61 0.49
C TYR A 631 0.97 -19.66 0.70
N LEU A 632 1.07 -18.72 1.64
CA LEU A 632 -0.01 -17.79 1.96
C LEU A 632 -0.38 -16.87 0.79
N ASP A 633 0.52 -16.62 -0.15
CA ASP A 633 0.23 -15.85 -1.36
C ASP A 633 -0.69 -16.58 -2.33
N LEU A 634 -0.57 -17.91 -2.48
CA LEU A 634 -1.55 -18.74 -3.17
C LEU A 634 -2.91 -18.69 -2.46
N VAL A 635 -2.92 -18.78 -1.13
CA VAL A 635 -4.15 -18.68 -0.32
C VAL A 635 -4.84 -17.34 -0.54
N ALA A 636 -4.09 -16.25 -0.49
CA ALA A 636 -4.60 -14.90 -0.71
C ALA A 636 -5.15 -14.72 -2.13
N LEU A 637 -4.45 -15.25 -3.15
CA LEU A 637 -4.92 -15.17 -4.53
C LEU A 637 -6.20 -15.98 -4.76
N GLY A 638 -6.30 -17.20 -4.25
CA GLY A 638 -7.49 -18.05 -4.40
C GLY A 638 -8.72 -17.42 -3.73
N ASN A 639 -8.60 -16.99 -2.46
CA ASN A 639 -9.70 -16.29 -1.76
C ASN A 639 -10.17 -15.05 -2.52
N MET A 640 -9.24 -14.26 -3.10
CA MET A 640 -9.62 -13.10 -3.91
C MET A 640 -10.21 -13.46 -5.27
N ALA A 641 -9.78 -14.56 -5.86
CA ALA A 641 -10.25 -14.98 -7.17
C ALA A 641 -11.66 -15.58 -7.12
N ASP A 642 -11.97 -16.29 -6.03
CA ASP A 642 -13.29 -16.83 -5.75
C ASP A 642 -14.23 -15.82 -5.04
N MET A 643 -13.75 -14.59 -4.87
CA MET A 643 -14.51 -13.49 -4.28
C MET A 643 -15.04 -13.86 -2.88
N MET A 644 -14.19 -14.41 -2.02
CA MET A 644 -14.58 -14.68 -0.62
C MET A 644 -14.81 -13.37 0.14
N SER A 645 -15.76 -13.38 1.08
CA SER A 645 -16.16 -12.17 1.81
C SER A 645 -14.99 -11.59 2.61
N MET A 646 -14.70 -10.30 2.41
CA MET A 646 -13.72 -9.57 3.21
C MET A 646 -14.22 -9.27 4.62
N THR A 647 -15.52 -9.45 4.91
CA THR A 647 -16.07 -9.24 6.26
C THR A 647 -15.58 -10.27 7.26
N SER A 648 -15.14 -11.45 6.79
CA SER A 648 -14.52 -12.48 7.61
C SER A 648 -13.13 -12.04 8.07
N ILE A 649 -12.94 -11.91 9.39
CA ILE A 649 -11.65 -11.57 10.01
C ILE A 649 -10.56 -12.58 9.59
N GLU A 650 -10.91 -13.86 9.50
CA GLU A 650 -9.99 -14.93 9.10
C GLU A 650 -9.57 -14.77 7.64
N THR A 651 -10.54 -14.65 6.72
CA THR A 651 -10.28 -14.50 5.27
C THR A 651 -9.45 -13.24 5.00
N LYS A 652 -9.84 -12.09 5.59
CA LYS A 652 -9.07 -10.83 5.50
C LYS A 652 -7.64 -11.01 6.03
N SER A 653 -7.44 -11.70 7.15
CA SER A 653 -6.10 -11.91 7.73
C SER A 653 -5.21 -12.75 6.82
N LEU A 654 -5.75 -13.79 6.18
CA LEU A 654 -5.03 -14.63 5.23
C LEU A 654 -4.62 -13.84 3.97
N ILE A 655 -5.54 -13.03 3.44
CA ILE A 655 -5.27 -12.17 2.28
C ILE A 655 -4.20 -11.14 2.61
N PHE A 656 -4.32 -10.46 3.76
CA PHE A 656 -3.36 -9.44 4.19
C PHE A 656 -1.98 -10.05 4.43
N GLU A 657 -1.88 -11.19 5.12
CA GLU A 657 -0.59 -11.81 5.33
C GLU A 657 0.00 -12.31 4.00
N GLY A 658 -0.77 -12.98 3.15
CA GLY A 658 -0.29 -13.50 1.87
C GLY A 658 0.21 -12.44 0.88
N PHE A 659 -0.38 -11.23 0.88
CA PHE A 659 0.05 -10.14 -0.01
C PHE A 659 1.09 -9.19 0.56
N LYS A 660 1.67 -9.48 1.73
CA LYS A 660 2.91 -8.80 2.18
C LYS A 660 4.06 -9.22 1.28
N ASP A 661 4.96 -8.27 0.97
CA ASP A 661 6.10 -8.49 0.06
C ASP A 661 6.92 -9.74 0.42
N LYS A 662 7.20 -9.94 1.72
CA LYS A 662 7.95 -11.11 2.24
C LYS A 662 7.29 -12.47 1.97
N ASN A 663 5.96 -12.51 1.78
CA ASN A 663 5.19 -13.75 1.66
C ASN A 663 4.80 -14.06 0.21
N ILE A 664 5.02 -13.13 -0.73
CA ILE A 664 4.86 -13.37 -2.17
C ILE A 664 6.07 -14.16 -2.66
N THR A 665 5.97 -15.48 -2.63
CA THR A 665 7.06 -16.41 -2.98
C THR A 665 6.73 -17.30 -4.18
N ASN A 666 5.46 -17.42 -4.54
CA ASN A 666 5.02 -18.16 -5.70
C ASN A 666 5.54 -17.49 -6.99
N PRO A 667 6.26 -18.22 -7.86
CA PRO A 667 6.90 -17.62 -9.03
C PRO A 667 5.93 -16.91 -9.97
N PHE A 668 4.74 -17.48 -10.20
CA PHE A 668 3.72 -16.86 -11.05
C PHE A 668 3.18 -15.57 -10.44
N ILE A 669 2.81 -15.58 -9.16
CA ILE A 669 2.24 -14.39 -8.48
C ILE A 669 3.26 -13.26 -8.47
N PHE A 670 4.51 -13.57 -8.11
CA PHE A 670 5.59 -12.60 -8.11
C PHE A 670 5.77 -11.96 -9.50
N GLU A 671 6.03 -12.77 -10.53
CA GLU A 671 6.31 -12.25 -11.88
C GLU A 671 5.08 -11.55 -12.51
N MET A 672 3.86 -12.00 -12.20
CA MET A 672 2.64 -11.31 -12.63
C MET A 672 2.44 -9.97 -11.92
N SER A 673 2.80 -9.87 -10.63
CA SER A 673 2.76 -8.62 -9.87
C SER A 673 3.76 -7.60 -10.42
N GLU A 674 4.98 -8.04 -10.74
CA GLU A 674 6.02 -7.17 -11.32
C GLU A 674 5.58 -6.65 -12.70
N LYS A 675 5.03 -7.52 -13.54
CA LYS A 675 4.47 -7.14 -14.84
C LYS A 675 3.37 -6.10 -14.74
N ASN A 676 2.48 -6.25 -13.75
CA ASN A 676 1.33 -5.37 -13.57
C ASN A 676 1.57 -4.25 -12.55
N SER A 677 2.83 -4.04 -12.13
CA SER A 677 3.22 -3.04 -11.12
C SER A 677 2.65 -1.64 -11.40
N PHE A 678 2.65 -1.18 -12.65
CA PHE A 678 2.03 0.10 -13.01
C PHE A 678 0.52 0.15 -12.71
N SER A 679 -0.21 -0.93 -13.02
CA SER A 679 -1.65 -1.01 -12.77
C SER A 679 -1.97 -1.16 -11.28
N LEU A 680 -1.16 -1.95 -10.57
CA LEU A 680 -1.26 -2.17 -9.13
C LEU A 680 -0.95 -0.90 -8.32
N ASN A 681 -0.18 0.04 -8.86
CA ASN A 681 0.15 1.32 -8.21
C ASN A 681 -0.75 2.50 -8.62
N LYS A 682 -1.82 2.26 -9.40
CA LYS A 682 -2.83 3.30 -9.65
C LYS A 682 -3.56 3.64 -8.36
N ALA A 683 -4.06 4.87 -8.23
CA ALA A 683 -4.75 5.35 -7.02
C ALA A 683 -5.86 4.41 -6.51
N ASP A 684 -6.54 3.70 -7.41
CA ASP A 684 -7.61 2.75 -7.08
C ASP A 684 -7.13 1.41 -6.52
N TYR A 685 -5.86 1.06 -6.67
CA TYR A 685 -5.35 -0.28 -6.36
C TYR A 685 -4.06 -0.25 -5.57
N LYS A 686 -3.46 0.94 -5.43
CA LYS A 686 -2.23 1.14 -4.67
C LYS A 686 -2.50 0.71 -3.22
N PRO A 687 -1.73 -0.26 -2.70
CA PRO A 687 -1.82 -0.64 -1.30
C PRO A 687 -1.65 0.55 -0.36
N SER A 688 -2.28 0.47 0.80
CA SER A 688 -2.07 1.48 1.85
C SER A 688 -0.68 1.37 2.46
N VAL A 689 -0.19 2.50 2.96
CA VAL A 689 1.10 2.58 3.66
C VAL A 689 1.06 1.89 5.02
N ASP A 690 -0.12 1.69 5.62
CA ASP A 690 -0.29 1.26 6.99
C ASP A 690 -0.22 -0.27 7.15
N ASN A 691 -0.71 -1.05 6.19
CA ASN A 691 -0.74 -2.52 6.30
C ASN A 691 0.46 -3.20 5.63
N HIS A 692 1.31 -2.43 4.94
CA HIS A 692 2.53 -2.90 4.27
C HIS A 692 2.30 -4.03 3.24
N LEU A 693 1.16 -3.99 2.54
CA LEU A 693 0.89 -4.93 1.46
C LEU A 693 1.66 -4.51 0.19
N LYS A 694 2.11 -5.49 -0.59
CA LYS A 694 2.65 -5.26 -1.94
C LYS A 694 1.54 -5.28 -3.00
N ILE A 695 0.47 -6.04 -2.75
CA ILE A 695 -0.67 -6.20 -3.63
C ILE A 695 -1.93 -5.95 -2.79
N SER A 696 -2.76 -4.98 -3.17
CA SER A 696 -4.07 -4.81 -2.51
C SER A 696 -5.02 -5.93 -2.95
N PRO A 697 -6.04 -6.27 -2.16
CA PRO A 697 -6.98 -7.33 -2.54
C PRO A 697 -7.63 -7.08 -3.91
N MET A 698 -8.13 -5.87 -4.14
CA MET A 698 -8.66 -5.47 -5.45
C MET A 698 -7.58 -5.46 -6.54
N GLY A 699 -6.33 -5.13 -6.21
CA GLY A 699 -5.21 -5.27 -7.15
C GLY A 699 -5.05 -6.69 -7.67
N ALA A 700 -5.09 -7.70 -6.79
CA ALA A 700 -5.04 -9.11 -7.16
C ALA A 700 -6.27 -9.53 -7.98
N ALA A 701 -7.48 -9.14 -7.53
CA ALA A 701 -8.75 -9.48 -8.18
C ALA A 701 -8.88 -8.90 -9.60
N PHE A 702 -8.23 -7.77 -9.90
CA PHE A 702 -8.30 -7.11 -11.22
C PHE A 702 -7.07 -7.35 -12.11
N PHE A 703 -5.89 -7.59 -11.54
CA PHE A 703 -4.64 -7.66 -12.30
C PHE A 703 -3.85 -8.96 -12.17
N ILE A 704 -4.33 -9.94 -11.40
CA ILE A 704 -3.70 -11.27 -11.30
C ILE A 704 -4.72 -12.37 -11.61
N ALA A 705 -5.75 -12.52 -10.78
CA ALA A 705 -6.78 -13.56 -10.93
C ALA A 705 -7.43 -13.60 -12.33
N PRO A 706 -7.73 -12.46 -13.01
CA PRO A 706 -8.34 -12.49 -14.33
C PRO A 706 -7.46 -13.10 -15.42
N PHE A 707 -6.15 -13.14 -15.24
CA PHE A 707 -5.23 -13.79 -16.18
C PHE A 707 -5.30 -15.32 -16.06
N VAL A 708 -5.35 -15.85 -14.83
CA VAL A 708 -5.56 -17.29 -14.56
C VAL A 708 -6.91 -17.71 -15.13
N ASN A 709 -7.96 -16.98 -14.75
CA ASN A 709 -9.31 -17.24 -15.24
C ASN A 709 -9.43 -17.13 -16.76
N ALA A 710 -8.69 -16.24 -17.43
CA ALA A 710 -8.70 -16.19 -18.89
C ALA A 710 -8.03 -17.41 -19.54
N MET A 711 -6.99 -17.96 -18.91
CA MET A 711 -6.29 -19.17 -19.38
C MET A 711 -7.18 -20.39 -19.26
N VAL A 712 -7.88 -20.54 -18.15
CA VAL A 712 -8.88 -21.59 -17.94
C VAL A 712 -9.98 -21.53 -19.01
N ARG A 713 -10.50 -20.33 -19.28
CA ARG A 713 -11.64 -20.12 -20.20
C ARG A 713 -11.32 -20.23 -21.67
N SER A 714 -10.15 -19.72 -22.06
CA SER A 714 -9.85 -19.46 -23.47
C SER A 714 -8.49 -20.00 -23.89
N GLY A 715 -7.71 -20.58 -22.98
CA GLY A 715 -6.41 -21.18 -23.27
C GLY A 715 -6.52 -22.58 -23.85
N THR A 716 -5.56 -22.96 -24.70
CA THR A 716 -5.39 -24.37 -25.10
C THR A 716 -4.86 -25.21 -23.93
N MET A 717 -4.89 -26.53 -24.04
CA MET A 717 -4.35 -27.41 -22.99
C MET A 717 -2.88 -27.12 -22.69
N GLU A 718 -2.06 -26.89 -23.72
CA GLU A 718 -0.65 -26.55 -23.56
C GLU A 718 -0.47 -25.20 -22.85
N GLU A 719 -1.32 -24.22 -23.17
CA GLU A 719 -1.33 -22.91 -22.49
C GLU A 719 -1.71 -23.08 -21.01
N LYS A 720 -2.74 -23.87 -20.69
CA LYS A 720 -3.17 -24.17 -19.31
C LYS A 720 -2.09 -24.88 -18.50
N THR A 721 -1.47 -25.92 -19.06
CA THR A 721 -0.36 -26.64 -18.42
C THR A 721 0.83 -25.71 -18.15
N LEU A 722 1.17 -24.84 -19.11
CA LEU A 722 2.24 -23.85 -18.94
C LEU A 722 1.95 -22.89 -17.77
N LEU A 723 0.70 -22.43 -17.63
CA LEU A 723 0.29 -21.62 -16.48
C LEU A 723 0.43 -22.42 -15.17
N PHE A 724 -0.13 -23.62 -15.10
CA PHE A 724 -0.09 -24.41 -13.87
C PHE A 724 1.34 -24.69 -13.43
N TYR A 725 2.24 -25.05 -14.36
CA TYR A 725 3.65 -25.29 -14.07
C TYR A 725 4.38 -24.04 -13.59
N SER A 726 3.93 -22.85 -13.98
CA SER A 726 4.50 -21.60 -13.47
C SER A 726 4.15 -21.34 -11.99
N MET A 727 3.12 -22.01 -11.46
CA MET A 727 2.76 -21.96 -10.04
C MET A 727 3.48 -23.04 -9.21
N LEU A 728 4.14 -24.02 -9.84
CA LEU A 728 4.89 -25.07 -9.16
C LEU A 728 6.36 -24.68 -8.99
N LYS A 729 6.85 -24.56 -7.75
CA LYS A 729 8.22 -24.10 -7.43
C LYS A 729 9.29 -24.95 -8.11
N THR A 730 9.05 -26.26 -8.24
CA THR A 730 9.97 -27.22 -8.87
C THR A 730 10.03 -27.11 -10.40
N LYS A 731 9.01 -26.50 -11.03
CA LYS A 731 8.86 -26.42 -12.50
C LYS A 731 9.06 -25.01 -13.05
N ALA A 732 8.65 -23.98 -12.31
CA ALA A 732 8.53 -22.60 -12.80
C ALA A 732 9.84 -22.01 -13.36
N PHE A 733 10.99 -22.46 -12.84
CA PHE A 733 12.31 -22.00 -13.25
C PHE A 733 13.02 -22.91 -14.26
N GLU A 734 12.37 -24.00 -14.72
CA GLU A 734 12.91 -24.83 -15.79
C GLU A 734 13.13 -23.98 -17.06
N MET A 735 14.24 -24.23 -17.75
CA MET A 735 14.54 -23.58 -19.02
C MET A 735 13.85 -24.35 -20.15
N ILE A 736 12.97 -23.68 -20.88
CA ILE A 736 12.22 -24.25 -22.00
C ILE A 736 12.54 -23.52 -23.31
N PRO A 737 12.38 -24.16 -24.48
CA PRO A 737 12.59 -23.50 -25.77
C PRO A 737 11.70 -22.26 -25.91
N SER A 738 12.30 -21.14 -26.31
CA SER A 738 11.56 -19.89 -26.41
C SER A 738 10.61 -19.91 -27.60
N ASN A 739 9.36 -19.52 -27.38
CA ASN A 739 8.38 -19.27 -28.44
C ASN A 739 8.17 -17.78 -28.71
N LYS A 740 9.05 -16.91 -28.18
CA LYS A 740 8.98 -15.47 -28.37
C LYS A 740 9.16 -15.11 -29.84
N ARG A 741 8.39 -14.14 -30.33
CA ARG A 741 8.51 -13.66 -31.72
C ARG A 741 9.92 -13.08 -31.95
N GLY A 742 10.63 -13.61 -32.95
CA GLY A 742 11.98 -13.19 -33.28
C GLY A 742 13.10 -13.86 -32.46
N HIS A 743 12.80 -14.91 -31.70
CA HIS A 743 13.83 -15.74 -31.07
C HIS A 743 14.72 -16.41 -32.13
N LYS A 744 15.97 -16.67 -31.76
CA LYS A 744 16.91 -17.46 -32.56
C LYS A 744 16.70 -18.95 -32.28
N PRO A 745 16.92 -19.84 -33.25
CA PRO A 745 16.86 -21.28 -33.01
C PRO A 745 17.78 -21.68 -31.86
N GLY A 746 17.20 -22.34 -30.83
CA GLY A 746 17.92 -22.75 -29.62
C GLY A 746 17.87 -21.76 -28.46
N ASP A 747 17.24 -20.58 -28.61
CA ASP A 747 17.00 -19.69 -27.47
C ASP A 747 16.10 -20.38 -26.44
N MET A 748 16.47 -20.26 -25.17
CA MET A 748 15.74 -20.81 -24.03
C MET A 748 15.25 -19.65 -23.13
N GLU A 749 14.10 -19.79 -22.51
CA GLU A 749 13.57 -18.86 -21.50
C GLU A 749 13.05 -19.62 -20.28
N ARG A 750 12.90 -18.96 -19.12
CA ARG A 750 12.30 -19.61 -17.94
C ARG A 750 10.83 -19.90 -18.23
N LEU A 751 10.32 -21.03 -17.73
CA LEU A 751 8.94 -21.43 -17.90
C LEU A 751 7.97 -20.34 -17.45
N VAL A 752 8.20 -19.75 -16.27
CA VAL A 752 7.37 -18.65 -15.74
C VAL A 752 7.34 -17.42 -16.66
N ASP A 753 8.47 -17.02 -17.26
CA ASP A 753 8.51 -15.87 -18.19
C ASP A 753 7.62 -16.11 -19.42
N GLN A 754 7.68 -17.33 -19.96
CA GLN A 754 6.83 -17.73 -21.08
C GLN A 754 5.37 -17.78 -20.65
N ALA A 755 5.06 -18.33 -19.46
CA ALA A 755 3.71 -18.40 -18.91
C ALA A 755 3.09 -17.01 -18.76
N ILE A 756 3.80 -16.06 -18.14
CA ILE A 756 3.34 -14.68 -17.94
C ILE A 756 3.05 -13.98 -19.26
N ARG A 757 3.87 -14.22 -20.30
CA ARG A 757 3.63 -13.69 -21.64
C ARG A 757 2.41 -14.35 -22.31
N THR A 758 2.29 -15.67 -22.21
CA THR A 758 1.15 -16.43 -22.75
C THR A 758 -0.16 -16.01 -22.10
N CYS A 759 -0.21 -15.91 -20.77
CA CYS A 759 -1.38 -15.44 -20.02
C CYS A 759 -1.90 -14.10 -20.53
N THR A 760 -1.01 -13.16 -20.81
CA THR A 760 -1.41 -11.86 -21.36
C THR A 760 -1.90 -11.94 -22.79
N ASN A 761 -1.31 -12.80 -23.62
CA ASN A 761 -1.81 -13.02 -24.98
C ASN A 761 -3.23 -13.61 -24.95
N VAL A 762 -3.47 -14.60 -24.09
CA VAL A 762 -4.80 -15.22 -23.92
C VAL A 762 -5.80 -14.22 -23.34
N LYS A 763 -5.41 -13.45 -22.30
CA LYS A 763 -6.27 -12.39 -21.75
C LYS A 763 -6.64 -11.35 -22.80
N ASN A 764 -5.68 -10.93 -23.64
CA ASN A 764 -5.94 -10.00 -24.74
C ASN A 764 -6.86 -10.60 -25.82
N ARG A 765 -6.71 -11.90 -26.13
CA ARG A 765 -7.60 -12.64 -27.04
C ARG A 765 -9.03 -12.67 -26.47
N GLN A 766 -9.18 -12.97 -25.19
CA GLN A 766 -10.48 -12.94 -24.49
C GLN A 766 -11.10 -11.54 -24.51
N THR A 767 -10.34 -10.49 -24.17
CA THR A 767 -10.83 -9.11 -24.17
C THR A 767 -11.33 -8.68 -25.55
N ARG A 768 -10.59 -8.99 -26.63
CA ARG A 768 -11.04 -8.66 -28.00
C ARG A 768 -12.34 -9.35 -28.39
N ALA A 769 -12.48 -10.63 -28.04
CA ALA A 769 -13.71 -11.37 -28.30
C ALA A 769 -14.89 -10.82 -27.46
N GLN A 770 -14.63 -10.43 -26.21
CA GLN A 770 -15.62 -9.76 -25.36
C GLN A 770 -16.05 -8.41 -25.95
N ASP A 771 -15.11 -7.57 -26.38
CA ASP A 771 -15.41 -6.24 -26.93
C ASP A 771 -16.19 -6.33 -28.25
N ALA A 772 -15.83 -7.26 -29.14
CA ALA A 772 -16.59 -7.54 -30.35
C ALA A 772 -18.02 -8.02 -30.04
N GLY A 773 -18.17 -8.85 -29.00
CA GLY A 773 -19.50 -9.28 -28.55
C GLY A 773 -20.34 -8.16 -27.95
N VAL A 774 -19.71 -7.27 -27.17
CA VAL A 774 -20.37 -6.06 -26.64
C VAL A 774 -20.88 -5.19 -27.79
N GLU A 775 -20.04 -4.88 -28.78
CA GLU A 775 -20.43 -4.07 -29.95
C GLU A 775 -21.62 -4.71 -30.69
N HIS A 776 -21.56 -6.01 -30.96
CA HIS A 776 -22.64 -6.73 -31.63
C HIS A 776 -23.96 -6.67 -30.85
N LEU A 777 -23.94 -6.94 -29.55
CA LEU A 777 -25.15 -6.93 -28.73
C LEU A 777 -25.68 -5.52 -28.46
N GLU A 778 -24.83 -4.49 -28.43
CA GLU A 778 -25.29 -3.09 -28.36
C GLU A 778 -26.13 -2.69 -29.59
N HIS A 779 -25.76 -3.19 -30.77
CA HIS A 779 -26.60 -3.00 -31.96
C HIS A 779 -27.99 -3.63 -31.78
N LEU A 780 -28.08 -4.83 -31.19
CA LEU A 780 -29.37 -5.48 -30.93
C LEU A 780 -30.24 -4.74 -29.90
N ILE A 781 -29.63 -4.11 -28.89
CA ILE A 781 -30.35 -3.28 -27.92
C ILE A 781 -31.08 -2.14 -28.64
N VAL A 782 -30.39 -1.45 -29.54
CA VAL A 782 -30.94 -0.33 -30.30
C VAL A 782 -31.96 -0.79 -31.33
N GLU A 783 -31.64 -1.84 -32.10
CA GLU A 783 -32.50 -2.37 -33.17
C GLU A 783 -33.83 -2.90 -32.64
N ASN A 784 -33.81 -3.60 -31.51
CA ASN A 784 -34.99 -4.24 -30.91
C ASN A 784 -35.61 -3.43 -29.77
N ASN A 785 -35.14 -2.20 -29.53
CA ASN A 785 -35.62 -1.31 -28.48
C ASN A 785 -35.68 -1.97 -27.08
N MET A 786 -34.67 -2.75 -26.75
CA MET A 786 -34.68 -3.65 -25.58
C MET A 786 -34.71 -2.90 -24.24
N LEU A 787 -34.42 -1.59 -24.22
CA LEU A 787 -34.45 -0.76 -23.01
C LEU A 787 -35.87 -0.49 -22.49
N GLU A 788 -36.92 -0.81 -23.26
CA GLU A 788 -38.31 -0.78 -22.77
C GLU A 788 -38.58 -1.85 -21.71
N HIS A 789 -37.82 -2.95 -21.72
CA HIS A 789 -37.96 -4.06 -20.78
C HIS A 789 -36.98 -3.92 -19.60
N LYS A 790 -37.38 -4.43 -18.43
CA LYS A 790 -36.56 -4.45 -17.21
C LYS A 790 -35.37 -5.39 -17.31
N VAL A 791 -35.49 -6.46 -18.11
CA VAL A 791 -34.43 -7.45 -18.36
C VAL A 791 -33.90 -7.33 -19.78
N LEU A 792 -32.56 -7.28 -19.93
CA LEU A 792 -31.91 -7.38 -21.23
C LEU A 792 -31.75 -8.86 -21.62
N LEU A 793 -32.70 -9.37 -22.40
CA LEU A 793 -32.71 -10.77 -22.86
C LEU A 793 -32.20 -10.89 -24.31
N PHE A 794 -31.00 -11.45 -24.47
CA PHE A 794 -30.41 -11.76 -25.78
C PHE A 794 -30.61 -13.23 -26.11
N LEU A 795 -31.31 -13.49 -27.22
CA LEU A 795 -31.57 -14.82 -27.76
C LEU A 795 -30.75 -14.99 -29.05
N LEU A 796 -29.67 -15.76 -28.98
CA LEU A 796 -28.65 -15.84 -30.02
C LEU A 796 -28.65 -17.20 -30.72
N GLU A 797 -28.30 -17.21 -32.00
CA GLU A 797 -28.02 -18.42 -32.76
C GLU A 797 -26.60 -18.97 -32.44
N PRO A 798 -26.34 -20.27 -32.67
CA PRO A 798 -25.06 -20.88 -32.35
C PRO A 798 -23.90 -20.20 -33.08
N GLY A 799 -22.88 -19.77 -32.32
CA GLY A 799 -21.66 -19.17 -32.86
C GLY A 799 -21.66 -17.65 -32.93
N GLU A 800 -22.76 -16.96 -32.62
CA GLU A 800 -22.78 -15.49 -32.55
C GLU A 800 -21.93 -14.96 -31.39
N ILE A 801 -22.06 -15.59 -30.21
CA ILE A 801 -21.25 -15.29 -29.03
C ILE A 801 -20.72 -16.60 -28.45
N ASP A 802 -19.45 -16.62 -28.06
CA ASP A 802 -18.86 -17.73 -27.33
C ASP A 802 -19.50 -17.83 -25.93
N ARG A 803 -20.08 -18.99 -25.63
CA ARG A 803 -20.72 -19.29 -24.33
C ARG A 803 -19.77 -19.07 -23.15
N ASN A 804 -18.46 -19.28 -23.32
CA ASN A 804 -17.48 -19.06 -22.27
C ASN A 804 -17.24 -17.58 -21.94
N ILE A 805 -17.63 -16.68 -22.86
CA ILE A 805 -17.45 -15.23 -22.77
C ILE A 805 -18.78 -14.52 -22.45
N ALA A 806 -19.93 -15.13 -22.75
CA ALA A 806 -21.28 -14.58 -22.52
C ALA A 806 -21.43 -13.97 -21.12
N GLY A 807 -21.06 -14.69 -20.05
CA GLY A 807 -21.13 -14.16 -18.68
C GLY A 807 -20.28 -12.91 -18.42
N LEU A 808 -19.15 -12.74 -19.12
CA LEU A 808 -18.32 -11.54 -19.01
C LEU A 808 -18.95 -10.34 -19.73
N ILE A 809 -19.65 -10.58 -20.85
CA ILE A 809 -20.39 -9.54 -21.57
C ILE A 809 -21.61 -9.13 -20.74
N ALA A 810 -22.33 -10.10 -20.17
CA ALA A 810 -23.46 -9.85 -19.27
C ALA A 810 -23.07 -8.95 -18.09
N ASN A 811 -21.92 -9.20 -17.46
CA ASN A 811 -21.39 -8.33 -16.39
C ASN A 811 -21.15 -6.88 -16.86
N LYS A 812 -20.61 -6.68 -18.07
CA LYS A 812 -20.38 -5.33 -18.63
C LYS A 812 -21.70 -4.60 -18.87
N PHE A 813 -22.71 -5.28 -19.41
CA PHE A 813 -24.03 -4.69 -19.62
C PHE A 813 -24.80 -4.46 -18.33
N MET A 814 -24.72 -5.38 -17.38
CA MET A 814 -25.30 -5.18 -16.05
C MET A 814 -24.72 -3.93 -15.39
N ALA A 815 -23.40 -3.73 -15.46
CA ALA A 815 -22.76 -2.52 -14.92
C ALA A 815 -23.15 -1.24 -15.69
N LYS A 816 -23.26 -1.31 -17.02
CA LYS A 816 -23.58 -0.16 -17.89
C LYS A 816 -25.05 0.26 -17.83
N TYR A 817 -25.97 -0.69 -17.92
CA TYR A 817 -27.41 -0.46 -18.00
C TYR A 817 -28.13 -0.62 -16.67
N GLN A 818 -27.44 -1.14 -15.65
CA GLN A 818 -27.98 -1.32 -14.30
C GLN A 818 -29.29 -2.13 -14.28
N ARG A 819 -29.32 -3.19 -15.09
CA ARG A 819 -30.45 -4.10 -15.30
C ARG A 819 -29.98 -5.54 -15.31
N PRO A 820 -30.84 -6.52 -14.97
CA PRO A 820 -30.52 -7.92 -15.17
C PRO A 820 -30.28 -8.22 -16.65
N VAL A 821 -29.32 -9.08 -16.93
CA VAL A 821 -28.89 -9.42 -18.29
C VAL A 821 -28.84 -10.92 -18.48
N CYS A 822 -29.51 -11.41 -19.53
CA CYS A 822 -29.52 -12.81 -19.94
C CYS A 822 -28.96 -12.93 -21.35
N ILE A 823 -27.85 -13.66 -21.53
CA ILE A 823 -27.28 -13.94 -22.84
C ILE A 823 -27.36 -15.45 -23.08
N LEU A 824 -28.31 -15.85 -23.93
CA LEU A 824 -28.66 -17.24 -24.17
C LEU A 824 -28.42 -17.62 -25.62
N THR A 825 -27.91 -18.83 -25.86
CA THR A 825 -27.69 -19.38 -27.19
C THR A 825 -28.63 -20.55 -27.43
N LYS A 826 -29.19 -20.63 -28.62
CA LYS A 826 -30.05 -21.73 -29.04
C LYS A 826 -29.32 -23.07 -28.94
N VAL A 827 -30.01 -24.07 -28.42
CA VAL A 827 -29.57 -25.46 -28.26
C VAL A 827 -30.67 -26.35 -28.79
N THR A 828 -30.31 -27.26 -29.70
CA THR A 828 -31.20 -28.33 -30.14
C THR A 828 -30.68 -29.63 -29.57
N ASP A 829 -31.52 -30.32 -28.81
CA ASP A 829 -31.24 -31.68 -28.36
C ASP A 829 -31.26 -32.61 -29.59
N ASN A 830 -30.14 -33.29 -29.83
CA ASN A 830 -29.96 -34.16 -30.98
C ASN A 830 -30.79 -35.45 -30.91
N GLU A 831 -31.22 -35.86 -29.71
CA GLU A 831 -32.02 -37.07 -29.49
C GLU A 831 -33.51 -36.77 -29.51
N THR A 832 -33.94 -35.72 -28.82
CA THR A 832 -35.37 -35.39 -28.65
C THR A 832 -35.89 -34.37 -29.68
N GLY A 833 -34.99 -33.63 -30.35
CA GLY A 833 -35.34 -32.53 -31.25
C GLY A 833 -35.91 -31.31 -30.53
N HIS A 834 -35.89 -31.30 -29.19
CA HIS A 834 -36.31 -30.19 -28.36
C HIS A 834 -35.39 -28.98 -28.55
N VAL A 835 -35.98 -27.78 -28.65
CA VAL A 835 -35.24 -26.53 -28.83
C VAL A 835 -35.37 -25.69 -27.57
N SER A 836 -34.23 -25.28 -27.01
CA SER A 836 -34.17 -24.36 -25.87
C SER A 836 -33.12 -23.28 -26.11
N TYR A 837 -33.21 -22.18 -25.37
CA TYR A 837 -32.13 -21.20 -25.26
C TYR A 837 -31.42 -21.40 -23.93
N GLN A 838 -30.11 -21.60 -23.94
CA GLN A 838 -29.32 -21.83 -22.74
C GLN A 838 -28.10 -20.91 -22.71
N GLY A 839 -27.75 -20.37 -21.56
CA GLY A 839 -26.60 -19.50 -21.43
C GLY A 839 -26.42 -18.92 -20.04
N SER A 840 -25.89 -17.69 -19.98
CA SER A 840 -25.53 -17.01 -18.73
C SER A 840 -26.50 -15.89 -18.40
N ALA A 841 -26.92 -15.81 -17.15
CA ALA A 841 -27.71 -14.72 -16.59
C ALA A 841 -26.96 -14.00 -15.46
N ARG A 842 -27.22 -12.70 -15.31
CA ARG A 842 -26.68 -11.83 -14.26
C ARG A 842 -27.80 -10.97 -13.68
N GLY A 843 -27.98 -11.02 -12.37
CA GLY A 843 -28.90 -10.16 -11.63
C GLY A 843 -28.25 -8.82 -11.29
N TYR A 844 -29.02 -7.74 -11.24
CA TYR A 844 -28.51 -6.42 -10.83
C TYR A 844 -28.84 -6.16 -9.35
N GLY A 845 -27.82 -5.83 -8.56
CA GLY A 845 -27.93 -5.56 -7.12
C GLY A 845 -27.90 -6.84 -6.28
N ALA A 846 -27.32 -6.75 -5.08
CA ALA A 846 -27.12 -7.89 -4.19
C ALA A 846 -28.45 -8.45 -3.62
N ASP A 847 -29.44 -7.58 -3.40
CA ASP A 847 -30.74 -7.96 -2.81
C ASP A 847 -31.73 -8.54 -3.84
N MET A 848 -31.38 -8.48 -5.13
CA MET A 848 -32.28 -8.96 -6.18
C MET A 848 -32.19 -10.49 -6.29
N MET A 849 -33.28 -11.17 -5.91
CA MET A 849 -33.44 -12.63 -6.08
C MET A 849 -33.76 -13.00 -7.54
N PHE A 850 -32.94 -12.52 -8.48
CA PHE A 850 -33.22 -12.60 -9.91
C PHE A 850 -33.29 -14.05 -10.42
N LYS A 851 -32.50 -14.95 -9.85
CA LYS A 851 -32.54 -16.38 -10.19
C LYS A 851 -33.91 -16.99 -9.86
N ASP A 852 -34.43 -16.68 -8.69
CA ASP A 852 -35.72 -17.20 -8.24
C ASP A 852 -36.87 -16.58 -9.06
N MET A 853 -36.77 -15.29 -9.38
CA MET A 853 -37.70 -14.62 -10.30
C MET A 853 -37.70 -15.28 -11.69
N CYS A 854 -36.53 -15.68 -12.20
CA CYS A 854 -36.43 -16.41 -13.47
C CYS A 854 -37.11 -17.78 -13.39
N ALA A 855 -36.91 -18.52 -12.30
CA ALA A 855 -37.58 -19.81 -12.08
C ALA A 855 -39.11 -19.64 -12.02
N GLU A 856 -39.61 -18.64 -11.27
CA GLU A 856 -41.04 -18.31 -11.18
C GLU A 856 -41.64 -17.81 -12.51
N ALA A 857 -40.83 -17.11 -13.31
CA ALA A 857 -41.21 -16.66 -14.65
C ALA A 857 -41.30 -17.80 -15.68
N GLY A 858 -40.95 -19.04 -15.31
CA GLY A 858 -41.10 -20.23 -16.14
C GLY A 858 -39.83 -20.68 -16.85
N ALA A 859 -38.64 -20.37 -16.31
CA ALA A 859 -37.39 -20.93 -16.81
C ALA A 859 -37.39 -22.47 -16.73
N LEU A 860 -36.78 -23.12 -17.72
CA LEU A 860 -36.54 -24.57 -17.73
C LEU A 860 -35.62 -24.98 -16.58
N PHE A 861 -34.55 -24.21 -16.38
CA PHE A 861 -33.64 -24.31 -15.25
C PHE A 861 -33.03 -22.93 -14.97
N ALA A 862 -32.68 -22.69 -13.70
CA ALA A 862 -31.93 -21.53 -13.24
C ALA A 862 -30.97 -21.98 -12.13
N GLU A 863 -29.72 -22.25 -12.49
CA GLU A 863 -28.75 -22.97 -11.65
C GLU A 863 -27.49 -22.13 -11.38
N GLY A 864 -27.10 -22.01 -10.12
CA GLY A 864 -26.00 -21.16 -9.66
C GLY A 864 -26.43 -20.19 -8.55
N HIS A 865 -25.63 -19.13 -8.35
CA HIS A 865 -25.88 -18.11 -7.31
C HIS A 865 -26.82 -17.01 -7.81
N GLN A 866 -27.48 -16.27 -6.90
CA GLN A 866 -28.47 -15.24 -7.24
C GLN A 866 -27.94 -14.17 -8.20
N GLY A 867 -26.68 -13.74 -8.03
CA GLY A 867 -26.04 -12.73 -8.90
C GLY A 867 -25.51 -13.26 -10.24
N ALA A 868 -25.25 -14.57 -10.35
CA ALA A 868 -24.69 -15.19 -11.55
C ALA A 868 -25.06 -16.68 -11.64
N PHE A 869 -25.82 -17.03 -12.67
CA PHE A 869 -26.35 -18.38 -12.84
C PHE A 869 -26.47 -18.75 -14.33
N GLY A 870 -26.54 -20.06 -14.59
CA GLY A 870 -26.96 -20.60 -15.88
C GLY A 870 -28.48 -20.56 -15.99
N LEU A 871 -28.99 -20.13 -17.15
CA LEU A 871 -30.43 -20.01 -17.40
C LEU A 871 -30.79 -20.77 -18.67
N GLY A 872 -31.88 -21.54 -18.61
CA GLY A 872 -32.50 -22.23 -19.74
C GLY A 872 -33.93 -21.75 -19.95
N LEU A 873 -34.29 -21.38 -21.17
CA LEU A 873 -35.66 -21.04 -21.57
C LEU A 873 -36.15 -22.02 -22.64
N ASP A 874 -37.36 -22.53 -22.46
CA ASP A 874 -37.98 -23.46 -23.40
C ASP A 874 -38.59 -22.72 -24.61
N VAL A 875 -38.44 -23.30 -25.81
CA VAL A 875 -39.04 -22.84 -27.06
C VAL A 875 -40.00 -23.89 -27.64
N GLY A 876 -40.01 -25.13 -27.14
CA GLY A 876 -40.89 -26.21 -27.60
C GLY A 876 -40.35 -27.05 -28.77
N TYR A 877 -41.22 -27.88 -29.38
CA TYR A 877 -40.86 -28.85 -30.43
C TYR A 877 -41.10 -28.27 -31.84
N PRO A 878 -40.15 -28.40 -32.79
CA PRO A 878 -40.24 -27.79 -34.12
C PRO A 878 -41.25 -28.44 -35.10
N ASN A 879 -42.05 -29.44 -34.68
CA ASN A 879 -42.86 -30.28 -35.58
C ASN A 879 -44.38 -30.29 -35.31
N ASP A 880 -44.94 -29.32 -34.60
CA ASP A 880 -46.39 -29.21 -34.42
C ASP A 880 -46.89 -27.89 -35.02
N GLU A 881 -47.58 -27.95 -36.16
CA GLU A 881 -48.12 -26.76 -36.87
C GLU A 881 -49.12 -25.95 -36.00
N ASN A 882 -49.56 -26.51 -34.87
CA ASN A 882 -50.40 -25.85 -33.86
C ASN A 882 -49.63 -25.28 -32.65
N GLN A 883 -48.30 -25.41 -32.56
CA GLN A 883 -47.50 -24.91 -31.43
C GLN A 883 -46.55 -23.75 -31.77
N ALA A 884 -46.45 -23.32 -33.03
CA ALA A 884 -45.72 -22.08 -33.34
C ALA A 884 -46.35 -20.84 -32.65
N GLU A 885 -47.65 -20.88 -32.34
CA GLU A 885 -48.32 -19.88 -31.48
C GLU A 885 -48.02 -20.08 -29.98
N VAL A 886 -47.74 -21.31 -29.52
CA VAL A 886 -47.49 -21.65 -28.10
C VAL A 886 -46.01 -21.44 -27.71
N ALA A 887 -45.08 -21.62 -28.64
CA ALA A 887 -43.64 -21.37 -28.48
C ALA A 887 -43.29 -19.88 -28.36
N GLY A 888 -43.98 -19.03 -29.13
CA GLY A 888 -43.89 -17.58 -28.99
C GLY A 888 -44.37 -17.12 -27.62
N ASP A 889 -45.49 -17.68 -27.14
CA ASP A 889 -46.08 -17.33 -25.85
C ASP A 889 -45.15 -17.57 -24.65
N GLY A 890 -44.29 -18.59 -24.65
CA GLY A 890 -43.39 -18.88 -23.52
C GLY A 890 -42.32 -17.82 -23.29
N LEU A 891 -41.64 -17.36 -24.35
CA LEU A 891 -40.63 -16.31 -24.28
C LEU A 891 -41.26 -14.93 -24.00
N TYR A 892 -42.40 -14.62 -24.63
CA TYR A 892 -43.14 -13.39 -24.32
C TYR A 892 -43.64 -13.37 -22.88
N GLN A 893 -44.17 -14.49 -22.36
CA GLN A 893 -44.59 -14.62 -20.96
C GLN A 893 -43.41 -14.48 -20.00
N PHE A 894 -42.23 -14.99 -20.35
CA PHE A 894 -41.04 -14.82 -19.51
C PHE A 894 -40.67 -13.33 -19.38
N ILE A 895 -40.65 -12.58 -20.49
CA ILE A 895 -40.39 -11.13 -20.47
C ILE A 895 -41.48 -10.39 -19.68
N GLU A 896 -42.76 -10.68 -19.94
CA GLU A 896 -43.88 -10.00 -19.24
C GLU A 896 -43.86 -10.27 -17.73
N ARG A 897 -43.63 -11.51 -17.31
CA ARG A 897 -43.56 -11.88 -15.89
C ARG A 897 -42.35 -11.27 -15.20
N THR A 898 -41.19 -11.23 -15.87
CA THR A 898 -40.00 -10.59 -15.30
C THR A 898 -40.14 -9.07 -15.24
N ASP A 899 -40.77 -8.43 -16.23
CA ASP A 899 -41.09 -7.01 -16.20
C ASP A 899 -42.06 -6.66 -15.07
N GLU A 900 -43.10 -7.48 -14.85
CA GLU A 900 -44.05 -7.30 -13.74
C GLU A 900 -43.39 -7.52 -12.38
N ALA A 901 -42.54 -8.54 -12.25
CA ALA A 901 -41.78 -8.81 -11.03
C ALA A 901 -40.80 -7.66 -10.69
N LEU A 902 -40.28 -6.99 -11.72
CA LEU A 902 -39.31 -5.89 -11.61
C LEU A 902 -39.95 -4.50 -11.86
N LYS A 903 -41.28 -4.38 -11.76
CA LYS A 903 -41.98 -3.11 -12.06
C LYS A 903 -41.53 -1.95 -11.16
N ASP A 904 -41.19 -2.26 -9.92
CA ASP A 904 -40.76 -1.30 -8.90
C ASP A 904 -39.25 -0.98 -9.00
N MET A 905 -38.52 -1.64 -9.90
CA MET A 905 -37.11 -1.34 -10.16
C MET A 905 -36.97 0.07 -10.74
N SER A 906 -36.17 0.91 -10.08
CA SER A 906 -35.81 2.25 -10.55
C SER A 906 -35.23 2.18 -11.96
N GLY A 907 -35.66 3.10 -12.83
CA GLY A 907 -35.04 3.31 -14.14
C GLY A 907 -33.78 4.19 -14.10
N GLU A 908 -33.49 4.79 -12.95
CA GLU A 908 -32.36 5.68 -12.70
C GLU A 908 -31.29 4.98 -11.83
N PRO A 909 -29.99 5.30 -12.05
CA PRO A 909 -28.91 4.70 -11.27
C PRO A 909 -29.05 4.93 -9.77
N THR A 910 -28.76 3.90 -8.97
CA THR A 910 -28.73 4.01 -7.51
C THR A 910 -27.29 3.90 -7.00
N TYR A 911 -26.87 4.86 -6.18
CA TYR A 911 -25.54 4.88 -5.57
C TYR A 911 -25.66 4.85 -4.05
N PHE A 912 -24.95 3.92 -3.41
CA PHE A 912 -24.80 3.89 -1.96
C PHE A 912 -23.59 4.75 -1.56
N VAL A 913 -23.81 5.71 -0.66
CA VAL A 913 -22.77 6.64 -0.21
C VAL A 913 -22.61 6.55 1.31
N ASP A 914 -21.37 6.64 1.78
CA ASP A 914 -21.03 6.61 3.21
C ASP A 914 -21.12 7.99 3.85
N TYR A 915 -21.02 9.05 3.04
CA TYR A 915 -21.13 10.43 3.50
C TYR A 915 -21.96 11.27 2.54
N ILE A 916 -22.74 12.18 3.11
CA ILE A 916 -23.40 13.26 2.40
C ILE A 916 -22.84 14.57 2.95
N TRP A 917 -22.08 15.29 2.13
CA TRP A 917 -21.49 16.58 2.48
C TRP A 917 -22.09 17.69 1.64
N ASP A 918 -22.19 18.88 2.21
CA ASP A 918 -22.38 20.09 1.44
C ASP A 918 -21.03 20.56 0.88
N ALA A 919 -21.01 21.14 -0.32
CA ALA A 919 -19.79 21.67 -0.95
C ALA A 919 -19.02 22.66 -0.06
N SER A 920 -19.70 23.36 0.86
CA SER A 920 -19.09 24.26 1.84
C SER A 920 -18.48 23.57 3.07
N ALA A 921 -18.75 22.28 3.27
CA ALA A 921 -18.40 21.51 4.47
C ALA A 921 -17.75 20.16 4.13
N VAL A 922 -17.04 20.09 3.01
CA VAL A 922 -16.27 18.90 2.62
C VAL A 922 -15.10 18.69 3.58
N ASP A 923 -14.93 17.45 4.04
CA ASP A 923 -13.90 17.05 5.00
C ASP A 923 -12.71 16.40 4.28
N GLY A 924 -11.64 17.18 4.08
CA GLY A 924 -10.43 16.71 3.41
C GLY A 924 -9.70 15.59 4.16
N GLU A 925 -9.78 15.54 5.49
CA GLU A 925 -9.10 14.50 6.28
C GLU A 925 -9.81 13.15 6.10
N LYS A 926 -11.15 13.14 6.14
CA LYS A 926 -11.93 11.92 5.85
C LYS A 926 -11.76 11.44 4.42
N ILE A 927 -11.61 12.34 3.45
CA ILE A 927 -11.30 11.97 2.05
C ILE A 927 -9.99 11.19 1.99
N LEU A 928 -8.93 11.68 2.63
CA LEU A 928 -7.64 11.00 2.65
C LEU A 928 -7.69 9.66 3.39
N GLU A 929 -8.43 9.61 4.50
CA GLU A 929 -8.61 8.37 5.25
C GLU A 929 -9.30 7.29 4.39
N ILE A 930 -10.40 7.64 3.73
CA ILE A 930 -11.12 6.74 2.82
C ILE A 930 -10.23 6.35 1.62
N ALA A 931 -9.45 7.29 1.07
CA ALA A 931 -8.53 7.00 -0.02
C ALA A 931 -7.45 5.98 0.38
N ASN A 932 -7.08 5.92 1.66
CA ASN A 932 -6.10 4.97 2.20
C ASN A 932 -6.73 3.62 2.60
N MET A 933 -8.02 3.39 2.37
CA MET A 933 -8.69 2.11 2.68
C MET A 933 -8.58 1.07 1.55
N ASN A 934 -7.71 1.27 0.55
CA ASN A 934 -7.55 0.36 -0.59
C ASN A 934 -7.27 -1.11 -0.23
N ASP A 935 -6.66 -1.34 0.93
CA ASP A 935 -6.38 -2.68 1.43
C ASP A 935 -7.64 -3.41 1.92
N TYR A 936 -8.73 -2.71 2.23
CA TYR A 936 -9.95 -3.31 2.77
C TYR A 936 -10.99 -3.63 1.69
N TRP A 937 -10.90 -3.01 0.52
CA TRP A 937 -11.87 -3.22 -0.55
C TRP A 937 -11.82 -4.65 -1.07
N GLY A 938 -13.00 -5.26 -1.25
CA GLY A 938 -13.17 -6.61 -1.79
C GLY A 938 -14.64 -7.02 -1.70
N LYS A 939 -14.94 -8.33 -1.78
CA LYS A 939 -16.34 -8.77 -1.68
C LYS A 939 -16.94 -8.36 -0.32
N ASP A 940 -18.16 -7.82 -0.36
CA ASP A 940 -18.98 -7.30 0.75
C ASP A 940 -18.40 -6.08 1.48
N ILE A 941 -17.19 -5.62 1.13
CA ILE A 941 -16.62 -4.35 1.57
C ILE A 941 -16.37 -3.50 0.33
N ASP A 942 -17.47 -3.03 -0.25
CA ASP A 942 -17.44 -2.17 -1.41
C ASP A 942 -16.78 -0.84 -1.11
N ARG A 943 -16.08 -0.31 -2.11
CA ARG A 943 -15.41 0.99 -2.02
C ARG A 943 -16.39 2.06 -1.60
N ALA A 944 -15.98 2.86 -0.62
CA ALA A 944 -16.77 4.00 -0.17
C ALA A 944 -16.93 5.09 -1.25
N MET A 945 -18.15 5.60 -1.34
CA MET A 945 -18.51 6.75 -2.17
C MET A 945 -19.09 7.85 -1.29
N VAL A 946 -18.99 9.10 -1.75
CA VAL A 946 -19.53 10.27 -1.04
C VAL A 946 -20.40 11.08 -1.98
N LEU A 947 -21.50 11.62 -1.47
CA LEU A 947 -22.36 12.58 -2.17
C LEU A 947 -21.99 13.99 -1.73
N ILE A 948 -21.60 14.83 -2.68
CA ILE A 948 -21.34 16.25 -2.45
C ILE A 948 -22.51 17.05 -3.03
N LYS A 949 -23.24 17.75 -2.16
CA LYS A 949 -24.38 18.58 -2.52
C LYS A 949 -23.98 20.02 -2.78
N ASN A 950 -24.77 20.72 -3.60
CA ASN A 950 -24.71 22.17 -3.80
C ASN A 950 -23.36 22.69 -4.33
N ILE A 951 -22.69 21.92 -5.20
CA ILE A 951 -21.47 22.36 -5.86
C ILE A 951 -21.82 23.48 -6.83
N THR A 952 -21.31 24.69 -6.57
CA THR A 952 -21.45 25.80 -7.51
C THR A 952 -20.38 25.67 -8.60
N VAL A 953 -20.81 25.73 -9.86
CA VAL A 953 -19.95 25.62 -11.04
C VAL A 953 -20.05 26.91 -11.85
N ASP A 954 -18.93 27.63 -11.94
CA ASP A 954 -18.78 28.89 -12.64
C ASP A 954 -17.36 29.03 -13.24
N SER A 955 -17.07 30.18 -13.86
CA SER A 955 -15.78 30.43 -14.52
C SER A 955 -14.56 30.41 -13.58
N ASP A 956 -14.75 30.56 -12.27
CA ASP A 956 -13.66 30.57 -11.29
C ASP A 956 -13.38 29.17 -10.71
N THR A 957 -14.43 28.36 -10.58
CA THR A 957 -14.40 27.03 -9.97
C THR A 957 -14.20 25.91 -10.99
N PHE A 958 -14.59 26.11 -12.25
CA PHE A 958 -14.51 25.12 -13.33
C PHE A 958 -13.29 25.30 -14.25
N LYS A 959 -12.58 24.21 -14.56
CA LYS A 959 -11.46 24.20 -15.52
C LYS A 959 -11.46 22.96 -16.38
N VAL A 960 -11.24 23.15 -17.68
CA VAL A 960 -10.96 22.04 -18.62
C VAL A 960 -9.46 21.77 -18.64
N MET A 961 -9.09 20.55 -18.30
CA MET A 961 -7.72 20.03 -18.34
C MET A 961 -7.48 19.22 -19.63
N LYS A 962 -6.30 18.61 -19.77
CA LYS A 962 -5.96 17.77 -20.93
C LYS A 962 -6.92 16.58 -21.04
N SER A 963 -7.13 16.10 -22.27
CA SER A 963 -7.93 14.91 -22.57
C SER A 963 -9.38 14.99 -22.08
N ASN A 964 -10.01 16.17 -22.20
CA ASN A 964 -11.35 16.46 -21.69
C ASN A 964 -11.56 16.05 -20.22
N THR A 965 -10.51 16.14 -19.40
CA THR A 965 -10.67 15.99 -17.95
C THR A 965 -11.21 17.29 -17.40
N LEU A 966 -12.34 17.25 -16.69
CA LEU A 966 -12.98 18.43 -16.12
C LEU A 966 -12.62 18.52 -14.63
N LYS A 967 -12.32 19.73 -14.17
CA LYS A 967 -11.95 20.01 -12.78
C LYS A 967 -12.93 21.01 -12.18
N TYR A 968 -13.49 20.65 -11.03
CA TYR A 968 -14.36 21.50 -10.21
C TYR A 968 -13.65 21.75 -8.87
N SER A 969 -13.39 23.01 -8.54
CA SER A 969 -12.57 23.38 -7.39
C SER A 969 -13.46 23.79 -6.20
N LEU A 970 -13.31 23.11 -5.07
CA LEU A 970 -13.94 23.45 -3.79
C LEU A 970 -12.89 24.01 -2.81
N PRO A 971 -13.28 24.64 -1.69
CA PRO A 971 -12.34 25.06 -0.66
C PRO A 971 -11.51 23.88 -0.14
N GLY A 972 -10.23 23.82 -0.53
CA GLY A 972 -9.26 22.81 -0.06
C GLY A 972 -9.36 21.43 -0.72
N VAL A 973 -10.29 21.21 -1.65
CA VAL A 973 -10.49 19.91 -2.33
C VAL A 973 -10.82 20.14 -3.80
N ASP A 974 -10.22 19.36 -4.69
CA ASP A 974 -10.58 19.35 -6.10
C ASP A 974 -11.43 18.11 -6.45
N ILE A 975 -12.46 18.29 -7.27
CA ILE A 975 -13.22 17.21 -7.89
C ILE A 975 -12.76 17.08 -9.35
N ILE A 976 -12.40 15.86 -9.76
CA ILE A 976 -11.95 15.51 -11.11
C ILE A 976 -12.97 14.60 -11.78
N GLN A 977 -13.42 14.98 -12.97
CA GLN A 977 -14.22 14.14 -13.86
C GLN A 977 -13.39 13.77 -15.08
N PHE A 978 -13.23 12.47 -15.34
CA PHE A 978 -12.52 11.99 -16.52
C PHE A 978 -13.50 11.80 -17.69
N GLY A 979 -13.09 12.22 -18.90
CA GLY A 979 -13.84 11.94 -20.12
C GLY A 979 -15.07 12.83 -20.33
N GLY A 980 -15.01 14.10 -19.91
CA GLY A 980 -16.07 15.07 -20.15
C GLY A 980 -16.41 15.24 -21.64
N THR A 981 -17.69 15.47 -21.90
CA THR A 981 -18.23 15.71 -23.24
C THR A 981 -18.08 17.18 -23.64
N ASP A 982 -18.12 17.45 -24.94
CA ASP A 982 -18.10 18.83 -25.43
C ASP A 982 -19.33 19.63 -24.96
N GLU A 983 -20.47 18.95 -24.76
CA GLU A 983 -21.70 19.53 -24.20
C GLU A 983 -21.51 19.98 -22.76
N GLU A 984 -20.86 19.17 -21.92
CA GLU A 984 -20.53 19.53 -20.53
C GLU A 984 -19.54 20.69 -20.46
N VAL A 985 -18.55 20.71 -21.36
CA VAL A 985 -17.59 21.82 -21.46
C VAL A 985 -18.30 23.12 -21.80
N GLU A 986 -19.24 23.09 -22.74
CA GLU A 986 -20.03 24.27 -23.12
C GLU A 986 -20.99 24.71 -22.00
N MET A 987 -21.69 23.74 -21.40
CA MET A 987 -22.64 23.96 -20.31
C MET A 987 -21.95 24.58 -19.10
N PHE A 988 -20.94 23.93 -18.53
CA PHE A 988 -20.25 24.38 -17.31
C PHE A 988 -19.24 25.49 -17.56
N GLY A 989 -18.82 25.69 -18.81
CA GLY A 989 -17.97 26.82 -19.21
C GLY A 989 -18.71 28.17 -19.27
N THR A 990 -20.05 28.17 -19.19
CA THR A 990 -20.86 29.39 -19.31
C THR A 990 -21.96 29.46 -18.24
N GLY A 991 -22.15 30.63 -17.64
CA GLY A 991 -23.17 30.84 -16.60
C GLY A 991 -22.74 30.38 -15.21
N VAL A 992 -23.71 30.22 -14.32
CA VAL A 992 -23.53 29.68 -12.96
C VAL A 992 -24.51 28.55 -12.81
N HIS A 993 -24.00 27.36 -12.50
CA HIS A 993 -24.80 26.16 -12.30
C HIS A 993 -24.62 25.64 -10.88
N THR A 994 -25.54 24.82 -10.42
CA THR A 994 -25.40 24.09 -9.18
C THR A 994 -25.62 22.61 -9.46
N ILE A 995 -24.69 21.77 -9.00
CA ILE A 995 -24.76 20.31 -9.17
C ILE A 995 -24.65 19.59 -7.83
N ASN A 996 -25.22 18.40 -7.76
CA ASN A 996 -24.88 17.39 -6.75
C ASN A 996 -24.06 16.31 -7.45
N ALA A 997 -22.97 15.84 -6.83
CA ALA A 997 -22.08 14.86 -7.44
C ALA A 997 -21.79 13.68 -6.50
N VAL A 998 -21.86 12.47 -7.03
CA VAL A 998 -21.35 11.26 -6.38
C VAL A 998 -19.88 11.11 -6.75
N CYS A 999 -19.04 10.97 -5.74
CA CYS A 999 -17.59 10.97 -5.88
C CYS A 999 -16.93 9.78 -5.17
N LYS A 1000 -15.81 9.32 -5.70
CA LYS A 1000 -14.84 8.47 -4.99
C LYS A 1000 -13.79 9.34 -4.31
N CYS A 1001 -13.33 8.94 -3.14
CA CYS A 1001 -12.22 9.61 -2.46
C CYS A 1001 -10.88 9.13 -3.04
N ALA A 1002 -9.96 10.07 -3.25
CA ALA A 1002 -8.62 9.82 -3.76
C ALA A 1002 -7.59 10.73 -3.07
N ALA A 1003 -6.35 10.27 -3.05
CA ALA A 1003 -5.21 11.06 -2.60
C ALA A 1003 -4.39 11.48 -3.82
N ASN A 1004 -4.22 12.78 -4.01
CA ASN A 1004 -3.37 13.32 -5.06
C ASN A 1004 -1.95 13.51 -4.52
N GLU A 1005 -1.03 12.64 -4.94
CA GLU A 1005 0.38 12.72 -4.57
C GLU A 1005 1.15 13.51 -5.63
N TRP A 1006 1.57 14.73 -5.29
CA TRP A 1006 2.37 15.57 -6.18
C TRP A 1006 3.48 16.28 -5.39
N ASN A 1007 4.72 16.22 -5.88
CA ASN A 1007 5.88 16.83 -5.21
C ASN A 1007 6.02 16.47 -3.71
N TRP A 1008 5.70 15.23 -3.33
CA TRP A 1008 5.70 14.75 -1.94
C TRP A 1008 4.65 15.41 -1.03
N GLN A 1009 3.71 16.17 -1.59
CA GLN A 1009 2.49 16.60 -0.92
C GLN A 1009 1.36 15.64 -1.28
N ILE A 1010 0.51 15.37 -0.30
CA ILE A 1010 -0.68 14.53 -0.45
C ILE A 1010 -1.88 15.43 -0.18
N ASP A 1011 -2.62 15.75 -1.24
CA ASP A 1011 -3.81 16.59 -1.16
C ASP A 1011 -5.08 15.74 -1.32
N PRO A 1012 -6.16 16.04 -0.57
CA PRO A 1012 -7.44 15.38 -0.77
C PRO A 1012 -8.02 15.69 -2.15
N GLN A 1013 -8.49 14.65 -2.83
CA GLN A 1013 -9.11 14.76 -4.14
C GLN A 1013 -10.36 13.88 -4.21
N LEU A 1014 -11.34 14.32 -5.00
CA LEU A 1014 -12.54 13.56 -5.31
C LEU A 1014 -12.55 13.22 -6.80
N ILE A 1015 -12.94 12.00 -7.14
CA ILE A 1015 -13.15 11.58 -8.52
C ILE A 1015 -14.65 11.44 -8.75
N MET A 1016 -15.21 12.30 -9.60
CA MET A 1016 -16.62 12.32 -9.94
C MET A 1016 -16.99 11.02 -10.68
N VAL A 1017 -18.02 10.35 -10.18
CA VAL A 1017 -18.63 9.16 -10.78
C VAL A 1017 -19.86 9.55 -11.60
N ASP A 1018 -20.71 10.38 -11.01
CA ASP A 1018 -21.96 10.85 -11.61
C ASP A 1018 -22.38 12.19 -10.99
N TYR A 1019 -23.27 12.93 -11.65
CA TYR A 1019 -23.82 14.17 -11.13
C TYR A 1019 -25.23 14.46 -11.64
N GLU A 1020 -25.92 15.36 -10.96
CA GLU A 1020 -27.20 15.93 -11.39
C GLU A 1020 -27.17 17.46 -11.28
N LEU A 1021 -27.96 18.14 -12.10
CA LEU A 1021 -28.24 19.57 -11.96
C LEU A 1021 -29.31 19.77 -10.87
N VAL A 1022 -29.12 20.78 -10.01
CA VAL A 1022 -30.04 21.12 -8.92
C VAL A 1022 -31.27 21.86 -9.47
N ASP A 1023 -32.03 21.16 -10.32
CA ASP A 1023 -33.40 21.50 -10.75
C ASP A 1023 -34.42 20.47 -10.22
N LYS A 1024 -33.94 19.33 -9.71
CA LYS A 1024 -34.67 18.31 -8.95
C LYS A 1024 -33.90 18.05 -7.65
N GLU A 1025 -34.60 17.88 -6.52
CA GLU A 1025 -33.94 17.33 -5.33
C GLU A 1025 -33.76 15.82 -5.50
N PRO A 1026 -32.57 15.26 -5.20
CA PRO A 1026 -32.37 13.82 -5.25
C PRO A 1026 -33.28 13.17 -4.21
N THR A 1027 -33.91 12.06 -4.57
CA THR A 1027 -34.66 11.25 -3.60
C THR A 1027 -33.67 10.53 -2.71
N VAL A 1028 -33.24 11.19 -1.64
CA VAL A 1028 -32.37 10.57 -0.64
C VAL A 1028 -33.24 9.78 0.32
N LEU A 1029 -33.12 8.46 0.25
CA LEU A 1029 -33.64 7.57 1.28
C LEU A 1029 -32.56 7.48 2.37
N ASP A 1030 -32.81 8.15 3.50
CA ASP A 1030 -32.01 7.99 4.70
C ASP A 1030 -32.44 6.71 5.41
N TRP A 1031 -31.57 5.71 5.41
CA TRP A 1031 -31.84 4.41 6.04
C TRP A 1031 -31.58 4.42 7.56
N GLY A 1032 -31.15 5.56 8.13
CA GLY A 1032 -31.09 5.78 9.58
C GLY A 1032 -30.06 4.92 10.33
N PHE A 1033 -28.99 4.50 9.64
CA PHE A 1033 -27.90 3.72 10.24
C PHE A 1033 -26.95 4.57 11.10
#